data_AF-A0A4R6LGQ2-F1
#
_entry.id   AF-A0A4R6LGQ2-F1
#
_cell.length_a   1.000
_cell.length_b   1.000
_cell.length_c   1.000
_cell.angle_alpha   90.00
_cell.angle_beta   90.00
_cell.angle_gamma   90.00
#
_symmetry.space_group_name_H-M   'P 1'
#
loop_
_entity.id
_entity.type
_entity.pdbx_description
1 polymer ?
#
loop_
_entity_poly.entity_id
_entity_poly.type
_entity_poly.pdbx_seq_one_letter_code
_entity_poly.pdbx_strand_id
1 'polypeptide(L)'
;MNKILIWSVTAALAGFLFGFDTVVISGADKQLQLLWHSSDAFHGSVVMAMALWGTVVGAIFGGIPTNKIGRKKTLFWIGILYFISAVGAAFANDPFVFAAFRFIGGLGVGASTIAAPAYVSEIAPADKRGRLVALYQFNIVLGILIAFISNYFLKDIGENAWRWMVGVQAIPSVIYILFILTIPESPRWLLSKNRDEEARKVLYKIDPTADLKDIMDDSRENGVTKHENIFMKKYRFPLILAFLIAFFNQFSGINAFLYYAPRIFEEAGLGQNTALLSSIGIGITNLIFTLIGVALIDKLGRKLLMYIGSVGYIISLGLVSAAFYFNWGGLSVPIFLFLFIASHAIGQGAVIWVFISEIFPNHIRASGQAFGSSVHWVLAAIIPSLIPMLFSEIGPEVVFLIFTLMMVLQLLFVIFMMPETKGISLEVLSENLTKKKSKTMKSKKHLPLAFYSALVISIGGCKPYSAVAQTTTVSVSTSTEEQMYRPNFHFTPKKGWMNDPNGMFYANGYYHLFYQYYPDGNKWGPMHWGHAISKDLVKWEEQPIAIYPDNDKYIFSGSAVVDTDNTSGLGNGKTAPIVAIYTLHDMTKEKEGKIDVEQQDIAYSNDNGFTWQKFKEGNPVVKNPGIRDFRDPKATWDETHKQWIMVLAAQDRSQFYKSKDLKNWEYLSDFGKNIGAHGGVWECPDFFEIKVQGTSETKWVLIQSLNPGGANGGSGTQYFIGDFDGTTFTLDSNFAKRVEKEKAVWIDYGKDNYAGVTWNNIPSADGRRLFIGWMSNWEYAQQVPTNAWRSATTIAREIQLIKKGENYSLVSNPVKEINKYVSKTIKGKNLNGKGKLSIVAPGKIDLTQAIVNFSLKNIKQDTYTITLSNEAGEALTFGLNNSDHYLFLDRSKAGKNDFSDKFASTITKAALEGSQKEGAFKIILDKTSIELFYNNGEKVITEIFFTNQPFTALSVSSKEGVELSNLVINQLNIN
;
A
#
# COMPACT_ATOMS: atom_id res chain seq x y z
N MET A 1 5.81 6.33 47.38
CA MET A 1 5.79 6.72 45.94
C MET A 1 4.87 5.85 45.07
N ASN A 2 4.74 4.53 45.30
CA ASN A 2 3.95 3.65 44.43
C ASN A 2 2.43 3.99 44.38
N LYS A 3 1.82 4.44 45.49
CA LYS A 3 0.36 4.69 45.56
C LYS A 3 -0.13 5.91 44.75
N ILE A 4 0.62 7.02 44.75
CA ILE A 4 0.24 8.24 44.00
C ILE A 4 0.23 7.94 42.50
N LEU A 5 1.25 7.25 42.01
CA LEU A 5 1.32 6.86 40.61
C LEU A 5 0.13 5.97 40.23
N ILE A 6 -0.21 4.98 41.05
CA ILE A 6 -1.39 4.13 40.83
C ILE A 6 -2.66 4.98 40.78
N TRP A 7 -2.89 5.86 41.76
CA TRP A 7 -4.09 6.72 41.77
C TRP A 7 -4.16 7.67 40.57
N SER A 8 -3.03 8.24 40.16
CA SER A 8 -2.95 9.10 38.98
C SER A 8 -3.20 8.33 37.69
N VAL A 9 -2.63 7.13 37.53
CA VAL A 9 -2.90 6.25 36.38
C VAL A 9 -4.38 5.86 36.36
N THR A 10 -4.94 5.45 37.50
CA THR A 10 -6.35 5.09 37.62
C THR A 10 -7.28 6.23 37.20
N ALA A 11 -7.04 7.46 37.67
CA ALA A 11 -7.84 8.60 37.23
C ALA A 11 -7.60 8.96 35.76
N ALA A 12 -6.37 8.80 35.27
CA ALA A 12 -6.01 9.06 33.87
C ALA A 12 -6.61 8.05 32.87
N LEU A 13 -7.02 6.85 33.32
CA LEU A 13 -7.76 5.89 32.48
C LEU A 13 -9.11 6.43 31.98
N ALA A 14 -9.66 7.48 32.59
CA ALA A 14 -10.78 8.21 32.00
C ALA A 14 -10.45 8.73 30.58
N GLY A 15 -9.18 9.12 30.37
CA GLY A 15 -8.67 9.49 29.05
C GLY A 15 -8.68 8.32 28.07
N PHE A 16 -8.38 7.10 28.54
CA PHE A 16 -8.44 5.89 27.72
C PHE A 16 -9.86 5.64 27.21
N LEU A 17 -10.87 5.72 28.10
CA LEU A 17 -12.27 5.58 27.70
C LEU A 17 -12.70 6.66 26.72
N PHE A 18 -12.24 7.90 26.90
CA PHE A 18 -12.48 8.99 25.96
C PHE A 18 -11.90 8.69 24.57
N GLY A 19 -10.59 8.40 24.48
CA GLY A 19 -9.97 8.12 23.19
C GLY A 19 -10.58 6.91 22.50
N PHE A 20 -10.94 5.89 23.27
CA PHE A 20 -11.63 4.70 22.77
C PHE A 20 -13.00 5.04 22.16
N ASP A 21 -13.85 5.74 22.93
CA ASP A 21 -15.20 6.14 22.50
C ASP A 21 -15.21 6.95 21.19
N THR A 22 -14.19 7.80 21.05
CA THR A 22 -14.08 8.78 19.98
C THR A 22 -13.99 8.10 18.61
N VAL A 23 -13.17 7.06 18.47
CA VAL A 23 -12.90 6.44 17.17
C VAL A 23 -13.49 5.06 16.99
N VAL A 24 -13.99 4.40 18.03
CA VAL A 24 -14.55 3.04 17.87
C VAL A 24 -15.74 3.02 16.90
N ILE A 25 -16.56 4.07 16.89
CA ILE A 25 -17.69 4.21 15.96
C ILE A 25 -17.25 4.28 14.49
N SER A 26 -16.01 4.72 14.20
CA SER A 26 -15.51 4.84 12.83
C SER A 26 -15.46 3.50 12.08
N GLY A 27 -15.27 2.38 12.79
CA GLY A 27 -15.28 1.04 12.19
C GLY A 27 -16.68 0.54 11.83
N ALA A 28 -17.72 1.11 12.46
CA ALA A 28 -19.12 0.78 12.24
C ALA A 28 -19.85 1.78 11.32
N ASP A 29 -19.21 2.90 10.98
CA ASP A 29 -19.80 4.04 10.27
C ASP A 29 -20.65 3.66 9.04
N LYS A 30 -20.02 3.10 7.98
CA LYS A 30 -20.75 2.73 6.75
C LYS A 30 -21.78 1.63 7.00
N GLN A 31 -21.50 0.68 7.91
CA GLN A 31 -22.45 -0.39 8.25
C GLN A 31 -23.72 0.17 8.89
N LEU A 32 -23.59 1.13 9.81
CA LEU A 32 -24.72 1.82 10.44
C LEU A 32 -25.53 2.63 9.42
N GLN A 33 -24.85 3.32 8.49
CA GLN A 33 -25.54 4.09 7.45
C GLN A 33 -26.39 3.19 6.54
N LEU A 34 -25.82 2.03 6.14
CA LEU A 34 -26.51 1.04 5.32
C LEU A 34 -27.65 0.35 6.08
N LEU A 35 -27.45 0.02 7.36
CA LEU A 35 -28.43 -0.65 8.21
C LEU A 35 -29.73 0.16 8.37
N TRP A 36 -29.61 1.47 8.56
CA TRP A 36 -30.77 2.35 8.80
C TRP A 36 -31.22 3.12 7.56
N HIS A 37 -30.59 2.92 6.41
CA HIS A 37 -30.87 3.64 5.16
C HIS A 37 -30.91 5.16 5.36
N SER A 38 -30.04 5.69 6.21
CA SER A 38 -30.04 7.10 6.58
C SER A 38 -29.40 7.98 5.51
N SER A 39 -30.00 9.14 5.24
CA SER A 39 -29.39 10.17 4.41
C SER A 39 -28.07 10.66 5.00
N ASP A 40 -27.16 11.16 4.16
CA ASP A 40 -25.84 11.64 4.60
C ASP A 40 -25.93 12.72 5.69
N ALA A 41 -26.89 13.64 5.54
CA ALA A 41 -27.17 14.69 6.51
C ALA A 41 -27.57 14.12 7.89
N PHE A 42 -28.49 13.14 7.89
CA PHE A 42 -28.98 12.52 9.11
C PHE A 42 -27.90 11.64 9.75
N HIS A 43 -27.20 10.84 8.94
CA HIS A 43 -26.13 9.96 9.41
C HIS A 43 -25.01 10.74 10.09
N GLY A 44 -24.54 11.82 9.45
CA GLY A 44 -23.50 12.67 10.02
C GLY A 44 -23.93 13.36 11.33
N SER A 45 -25.10 14.02 11.31
CA SER A 45 -25.55 14.85 12.43
C SER A 45 -26.13 14.08 13.63
N VAL A 46 -26.77 12.93 13.39
CA VAL A 46 -27.46 12.15 14.42
C VAL A 46 -26.67 10.92 14.82
N VAL A 47 -26.23 10.10 13.87
CA VAL A 47 -25.56 8.82 14.18
C VAL A 47 -24.11 9.06 14.64
N MET A 48 -23.36 9.85 13.87
CA MET A 48 -21.93 10.04 14.12
C MET A 48 -21.64 11.11 15.17
N ALA A 49 -22.35 12.24 15.13
CA ALA A 49 -22.00 13.41 15.94
C ALA A 49 -22.64 13.49 17.33
N MET A 50 -23.60 12.63 17.69
CA MET A 50 -24.36 12.83 18.93
C MET A 50 -23.53 12.66 20.21
N ALA A 51 -22.48 11.83 20.18
CA ALA A 51 -21.50 11.77 21.26
C ALA A 51 -20.67 13.07 21.39
N LEU A 52 -20.40 13.76 20.28
CA LEU A 52 -19.70 15.05 20.27
C LEU A 52 -20.58 16.15 20.86
N TRP A 53 -21.88 16.15 20.54
CA TRP A 53 -22.85 17.06 21.20
C TRP A 53 -22.99 16.78 22.69
N GLY A 54 -23.01 15.50 23.09
CA GLY A 54 -22.90 15.13 24.51
C GLY A 54 -21.61 15.66 25.14
N THR A 55 -20.49 15.61 24.42
CA THR A 55 -19.19 16.13 24.88
C THR A 55 -19.22 17.64 25.10
N VAL A 56 -19.85 18.41 24.21
CA VAL A 56 -20.05 19.86 24.40
C VAL A 56 -20.78 20.14 25.71
N VAL A 57 -21.90 19.45 25.95
CA VAL A 57 -22.69 19.62 27.18
C VAL A 57 -21.89 19.17 28.41
N GLY A 58 -21.22 18.02 28.33
CA GLY A 58 -20.37 17.48 29.40
C GLY A 58 -19.20 18.41 29.74
N ALA A 59 -18.58 19.06 28.76
CA ALA A 59 -17.47 19.99 28.98
C ALA A 59 -17.96 21.32 29.58
N ILE A 60 -19.12 21.84 29.17
CA ILE A 60 -19.67 23.08 29.73
C ILE A 60 -20.14 22.87 31.17
N PHE A 61 -20.82 21.76 31.46
CA PHE A 61 -21.47 21.54 32.75
C PHE A 61 -20.71 20.59 33.69
N GLY A 62 -19.68 19.87 33.23
CA GLY A 62 -18.93 18.88 34.00
C GLY A 62 -18.17 19.42 35.22
N GLY A 63 -17.92 20.74 35.25
CA GLY A 63 -17.39 21.41 36.45
C GLY A 63 -18.36 21.38 37.64
N ILE A 64 -19.68 21.38 37.38
CA ILE A 64 -20.73 21.38 38.42
C ILE A 64 -20.65 20.13 39.30
N PRO A 65 -20.73 18.89 38.77
CA PRO A 65 -20.60 17.68 39.60
C PRO A 65 -19.20 17.59 40.23
N THR A 66 -18.15 17.92 39.48
CA THR A 66 -16.76 17.90 39.98
C THR A 66 -16.57 18.75 41.24
N ASN A 67 -17.19 19.92 41.30
CA ASN A 67 -17.13 20.81 42.47
C ASN A 67 -18.15 20.44 43.56
N LYS A 68 -19.34 19.96 43.17
CA LYS A 68 -20.45 19.67 44.12
C LYS A 68 -20.24 18.36 44.88
N ILE A 69 -20.02 17.25 44.17
CA ILE A 69 -19.95 15.90 44.75
C ILE A 69 -18.53 15.35 44.88
N GLY A 70 -17.54 16.03 44.30
CA GLY A 70 -16.13 15.68 44.42
C GLY A 70 -15.60 14.91 43.22
N ARG A 71 -14.28 14.97 43.03
CA ARG A 71 -13.59 14.47 41.84
C ARG A 71 -13.75 12.96 41.70
N LYS A 72 -13.56 12.19 42.78
CA LYS A 72 -13.68 10.72 42.78
C LYS A 72 -15.08 10.28 42.35
N LYS A 73 -16.13 10.86 42.96
CA LYS A 73 -17.52 10.50 42.65
C LYS A 73 -17.91 10.86 41.23
N THR A 74 -17.44 12.00 40.73
CA THR A 74 -17.66 12.36 39.33
C THR A 74 -16.97 11.37 38.38
N LEU A 75 -15.72 10.99 38.65
CA LEU A 75 -15.00 9.98 37.87
C LEU A 75 -15.68 8.61 37.88
N PHE A 76 -16.29 8.22 39.00
CA PHE A 76 -17.09 7.00 39.10
C PHE A 76 -18.32 7.05 38.20
N TRP A 77 -19.09 8.15 38.26
CA TRP A 77 -20.26 8.35 37.40
C TRP A 77 -19.90 8.42 35.92
N ILE A 78 -18.77 9.03 35.56
CA ILE A 78 -18.24 9.02 34.20
C ILE A 78 -18.06 7.57 33.70
N GLY A 79 -17.49 6.69 34.52
CA GLY A 79 -17.35 5.26 34.19
C GLY A 79 -18.71 4.59 33.93
N ILE A 80 -19.71 4.91 34.76
CA ILE A 80 -21.09 4.41 34.58
C ILE A 80 -21.70 4.93 33.26
N LEU A 81 -21.52 6.21 32.94
CA LEU A 81 -22.02 6.79 31.69
C LEU A 81 -21.43 6.09 30.46
N TYR A 82 -20.13 5.80 30.46
CA TYR A 82 -19.49 5.02 29.39
C TYR A 82 -20.05 3.59 29.30
N PHE A 83 -20.21 2.90 30.43
CA PHE A 83 -20.78 1.56 30.44
C PHE A 83 -22.21 1.52 29.87
N ILE A 84 -23.07 2.44 30.33
CA ILE A 84 -24.45 2.56 29.85
C ILE A 84 -24.47 2.92 28.35
N SER A 85 -23.60 3.83 27.92
CA SER A 85 -23.48 4.21 26.52
C SER A 85 -23.10 3.02 25.63
N ALA A 86 -22.06 2.28 25.99
CA ALA A 86 -21.56 1.14 25.22
C ALA A 86 -22.60 0.01 25.12
N VAL A 87 -23.19 -0.38 26.25
CA VAL A 87 -24.21 -1.43 26.29
C VAL A 87 -25.47 -0.97 25.55
N GLY A 88 -25.96 0.23 25.85
CA GLY A 88 -27.17 0.77 25.22
C GLY A 88 -27.03 0.95 23.70
N ALA A 89 -25.89 1.45 23.23
CA ALA A 89 -25.61 1.58 21.80
C ALA A 89 -25.53 0.22 21.10
N ALA A 90 -24.93 -0.80 21.74
CA ALA A 90 -24.84 -2.15 21.19
C ALA A 90 -26.21 -2.84 21.05
N PHE A 91 -27.16 -2.56 21.95
CA PHE A 91 -28.52 -3.11 21.93
C PHE A 91 -29.55 -2.24 21.20
N ALA A 92 -29.16 -1.05 20.71
CA ALA A 92 -30.07 -0.18 19.98
C ALA A 92 -30.53 -0.83 18.67
N ASN A 93 -31.81 -0.63 18.32
CA ASN A 93 -32.39 -1.15 17.07
C ASN A 93 -32.81 -0.05 16.10
N ASP A 94 -32.80 1.21 16.55
CA ASP A 94 -33.10 2.38 15.75
C ASP A 94 -32.05 3.48 16.00
N PRO A 95 -31.86 4.40 15.04
CA PRO A 95 -30.81 5.41 15.10
C PRO A 95 -31.02 6.44 16.22
N PHE A 96 -32.25 6.70 16.68
CA PHE A 96 -32.51 7.69 17.72
C PHE A 96 -32.16 7.17 19.10
N VAL A 97 -32.51 5.92 19.40
CA VAL A 97 -32.09 5.24 20.64
C VAL A 97 -30.58 5.08 20.67
N PHE A 98 -29.97 4.70 19.53
CA PHE A 98 -28.51 4.67 19.40
C PHE A 98 -27.89 6.04 19.71
N ALA A 99 -28.37 7.11 19.07
CA ALA A 99 -27.89 8.46 19.27
C ALA A 99 -28.06 8.96 20.72
N ALA A 100 -29.17 8.60 21.39
CA ALA A 100 -29.39 8.93 22.80
C ALA A 100 -28.35 8.28 23.73
N PHE A 101 -28.03 6.99 23.52
CA PHE A 101 -26.97 6.34 24.29
C PHE A 101 -25.58 6.91 23.97
N ARG A 102 -25.30 7.26 22.72
CA ARG A 102 -24.06 7.97 22.34
C ARG A 102 -23.96 9.34 23.00
N PHE A 103 -25.07 10.10 23.10
CA PHE A 103 -25.13 11.37 23.83
C PHE A 103 -24.72 11.20 25.30
N ILE A 104 -25.24 10.16 25.97
CA ILE A 104 -24.92 9.84 27.37
C ILE A 104 -23.41 9.57 27.54
N GLY A 105 -22.80 8.81 26.62
CA GLY A 105 -21.35 8.59 26.60
C GLY A 105 -20.57 9.88 26.41
N GLY A 106 -21.05 10.74 25.51
CA GLY A 106 -20.52 12.09 25.28
C GLY A 106 -20.51 12.96 26.54
N LEU A 107 -21.56 12.93 27.36
CA LEU A 107 -21.57 13.64 28.65
C LEU A 107 -20.40 13.19 29.54
N GLY A 108 -20.12 11.88 29.55
CA GLY A 108 -18.98 11.29 30.24
C GLY A 108 -17.65 11.79 29.68
N VAL A 109 -17.49 11.80 28.35
CA VAL A 109 -16.31 12.36 27.66
C VAL A 109 -16.06 13.80 28.10
N GLY A 110 -17.04 14.68 27.94
CA GLY A 110 -16.88 16.09 28.29
C GLY A 110 -16.54 16.30 29.77
N ALA A 111 -17.25 15.62 30.68
CA ALA A 111 -16.99 15.74 32.12
C ALA A 111 -15.62 15.18 32.52
N SER A 112 -15.12 14.15 31.83
CA SER A 112 -13.81 13.54 32.10
C SER A 112 -12.65 14.50 31.85
N THR A 113 -12.76 15.37 30.84
CA THR A 113 -11.75 16.40 30.51
C THR A 113 -11.51 17.39 31.65
N ILE A 114 -12.48 17.51 32.57
CA ILE A 114 -12.39 18.38 33.75
C ILE A 114 -12.00 17.56 34.97
N ALA A 115 -12.73 16.47 35.25
CA ALA A 115 -12.60 15.73 36.50
C ALA A 115 -11.25 15.02 36.65
N ALA A 116 -10.74 14.40 35.57
CA ALA A 116 -9.52 13.60 35.65
C ALA A 116 -8.25 14.45 35.80
N PRO A 117 -7.98 15.47 34.94
CA PRO A 117 -6.82 16.34 35.14
C PRO A 117 -6.87 17.08 36.49
N ALA A 118 -8.05 17.54 36.92
CA ALA A 118 -8.22 18.15 38.22
C ALA A 118 -7.81 17.20 39.35
N TYR A 119 -8.36 15.98 39.37
CA TYR A 119 -8.02 14.98 40.38
C TYR A 119 -6.50 14.72 40.45
N VAL A 120 -5.89 14.43 39.29
CA VAL A 120 -4.46 14.12 39.21
C VAL A 120 -3.63 15.30 39.69
N SER A 121 -3.97 16.53 39.30
CA SER A 121 -3.26 17.74 39.74
C SER A 121 -3.33 18.02 41.24
N GLU A 122 -4.41 17.58 41.89
CA GLU A 122 -4.69 17.82 43.31
C GLU A 122 -4.04 16.78 44.24
N ILE A 123 -3.70 15.59 43.72
CA ILE A 123 -2.98 14.54 44.47
C ILE A 123 -1.49 14.46 44.11
N ALA A 124 -1.07 15.08 43.01
CA ALA A 124 0.30 15.02 42.52
C ALA A 124 1.24 15.99 43.27
N PRO A 125 2.44 15.51 43.67
CA PRO A 125 3.53 16.38 44.13
C PRO A 125 3.86 17.47 43.12
N ALA A 126 4.25 18.65 43.60
CA ALA A 126 4.45 19.84 42.76
C ALA A 126 5.49 19.61 41.63
N ASP A 127 6.57 18.88 41.93
CA ASP A 127 7.68 18.56 41.01
C ASP A 127 7.28 17.54 39.91
N LYS A 128 6.28 16.69 40.16
CA LYS A 128 5.84 15.61 39.25
C LYS A 128 4.48 15.86 38.61
N ARG A 129 3.80 16.96 38.98
CA ARG A 129 2.43 17.28 38.57
C ARG A 129 2.24 17.26 37.05
N GLY A 130 3.11 17.94 36.31
CA GLY A 130 3.01 17.99 34.84
C GLY A 130 3.07 16.60 34.20
N ARG A 131 4.01 15.76 34.63
CA ARG A 131 4.16 14.38 34.13
C ARG A 131 2.96 13.51 34.45
N LEU A 132 2.41 13.61 35.66
CA LEU A 132 1.25 12.82 36.05
C LEU A 132 -0.02 13.27 35.32
N VAL A 133 -0.21 14.57 35.12
CA VAL A 133 -1.33 15.10 34.31
C VAL A 133 -1.20 14.67 32.84
N ALA A 134 0.01 14.62 32.30
CA ALA A 134 0.26 14.13 30.93
C ALA A 134 -0.15 12.66 30.71
N LEU A 135 -0.27 11.84 31.77
CA LEU A 135 -0.81 10.48 31.65
C LEU A 135 -2.24 10.46 31.10
N TYR A 136 -3.03 11.50 31.35
CA TYR A 136 -4.38 11.60 30.79
C TYR A 136 -4.34 11.67 29.26
N GLN A 137 -3.48 12.53 28.71
CA GLN A 137 -3.29 12.65 27.26
C GLN A 137 -2.72 11.37 26.65
N PHE A 138 -1.74 10.75 27.31
CA PHE A 138 -1.19 9.46 26.89
C PHE A 138 -2.29 8.40 26.78
N ASN A 139 -3.15 8.31 27.80
CA ASN A 139 -4.25 7.35 27.81
C ASN A 139 -5.28 7.62 26.70
N ILE A 140 -5.56 8.88 26.34
CA ILE A 140 -6.41 9.20 25.17
C ILE A 140 -5.87 8.56 23.90
N VAL A 141 -4.59 8.80 23.62
CA VAL A 141 -4.00 8.29 22.37
C VAL A 141 -3.87 6.77 22.38
N LEU A 142 -3.60 6.18 23.56
CA LEU A 142 -3.66 4.73 23.74
C LEU A 142 -5.08 4.18 23.50
N GLY A 143 -6.12 4.85 24.01
CA GLY A 143 -7.52 4.49 23.79
C GLY A 143 -7.89 4.48 22.32
N ILE A 144 -7.46 5.50 21.56
CA ILE A 144 -7.65 5.57 20.09
C ILE A 144 -7.02 4.37 19.40
N LEU A 145 -5.77 4.02 19.74
CA LEU A 145 -5.08 2.87 19.16
C LEU A 145 -5.81 1.56 19.47
N ILE A 146 -6.19 1.33 20.74
CA ILE A 146 -6.88 0.09 21.12
C ILE A 146 -8.27 0.00 20.47
N ALA A 147 -8.97 1.11 20.26
CA ALA A 147 -10.24 1.13 19.52
C ALA A 147 -10.08 0.77 18.04
N PHE A 148 -9.05 1.27 17.35
CA PHE A 148 -8.76 0.82 15.98
C PHE A 148 -8.40 -0.66 15.91
N ILE A 149 -7.62 -1.15 16.88
CA ILE A 149 -7.28 -2.57 16.99
C ILE A 149 -8.55 -3.41 17.23
N SER A 150 -9.44 -2.98 18.13
CA SER A 150 -10.69 -3.72 18.37
C SER A 150 -11.57 -3.76 17.14
N ASN A 151 -11.69 -2.66 16.38
CA ASN A 151 -12.46 -2.64 15.15
C ASN A 151 -11.92 -3.63 14.11
N TYR A 152 -10.59 -3.72 13.95
CA TYR A 152 -9.99 -4.66 13.01
C TYR A 152 -10.26 -6.13 13.37
N PHE A 153 -10.22 -6.49 14.65
CA PHE A 153 -10.48 -7.87 15.09
C PHE A 153 -11.96 -8.23 15.14
N LEU A 154 -12.85 -7.26 15.30
CA LEU A 154 -14.29 -7.49 15.43
C LEU A 154 -15.06 -7.43 14.10
N LYS A 155 -14.41 -7.10 12.97
CA LYS A 155 -15.10 -6.90 11.67
C LYS A 155 -15.76 -8.15 11.07
N ASP A 156 -15.20 -9.35 11.30
CA ASP A 156 -15.61 -10.60 10.63
C ASP A 156 -16.47 -11.53 11.52
N ILE A 157 -16.97 -11.04 12.66
CA ILE A 157 -17.72 -11.86 13.63
C ILE A 157 -19.21 -12.04 13.29
N GLY A 158 -19.59 -11.77 12.04
CA GLY A 158 -20.95 -11.90 11.51
C GLY A 158 -21.69 -10.58 11.29
N GLU A 159 -22.96 -10.67 10.89
CA GLU A 159 -23.79 -9.51 10.47
C GLU A 159 -23.97 -8.43 11.54
N ASN A 160 -23.79 -8.78 12.82
CA ASN A 160 -23.90 -7.88 13.96
C ASN A 160 -22.53 -7.38 14.47
N ALA A 161 -21.47 -7.43 13.65
CA ALA A 161 -20.13 -6.97 14.01
C ALA A 161 -20.12 -5.55 14.60
N TRP A 162 -20.88 -4.61 14.03
CA TRP A 162 -20.98 -3.23 14.50
C TRP A 162 -21.43 -3.12 15.98
N ARG A 163 -22.32 -4.02 16.45
CA ARG A 163 -22.81 -4.02 17.84
C ARG A 163 -21.69 -4.33 18.82
N TRP A 164 -20.84 -5.28 18.46
CA TRP A 164 -19.67 -5.64 19.25
C TRP A 164 -18.60 -4.55 19.18
N MET A 165 -18.39 -3.92 18.02
CA MET A 165 -17.45 -2.79 17.89
C MET A 165 -17.80 -1.69 18.88
N VAL A 166 -19.05 -1.21 18.90
CA VAL A 166 -19.45 -0.16 19.85
C VAL A 166 -19.58 -0.69 21.29
N GLY A 167 -19.96 -1.95 21.47
CA GLY A 167 -20.20 -2.56 22.78
C GLY A 167 -18.94 -2.96 23.56
N VAL A 168 -17.82 -3.24 22.89
CA VAL A 168 -16.59 -3.75 23.52
C VAL A 168 -16.03 -2.79 24.58
N GLN A 169 -16.31 -1.48 24.47
CA GLN A 169 -15.95 -0.46 25.45
C GLN A 169 -16.56 -0.71 26.84
N ALA A 170 -17.63 -1.51 26.96
CA ALA A 170 -18.19 -1.88 28.24
C ALA A 170 -17.16 -2.56 29.17
N ILE A 171 -16.26 -3.37 28.60
CA ILE A 171 -15.22 -4.10 29.34
C ILE A 171 -14.24 -3.14 30.05
N PRO A 172 -13.51 -2.24 29.34
CA PRO A 172 -12.63 -1.28 30.01
C PRO A 172 -13.39 -0.30 30.91
N SER A 173 -14.67 -0.03 30.63
CA SER A 173 -15.51 0.83 31.49
C SER A 173 -15.76 0.19 32.86
N VAL A 174 -16.09 -1.10 32.92
CA VAL A 174 -16.26 -1.83 34.19
C VAL A 174 -14.95 -1.89 34.96
N ILE A 175 -13.83 -2.20 34.30
CA ILE A 175 -12.51 -2.22 34.92
C ILE A 175 -12.19 -0.86 35.54
N TYR A 176 -12.44 0.21 34.80
CA TYR A 176 -12.24 1.57 35.28
C TYR A 176 -13.11 1.91 36.50
N ILE A 177 -14.41 1.57 36.48
CA ILE A 177 -15.32 1.75 37.63
C ILE A 177 -14.75 1.06 38.87
N LEU A 178 -14.32 -0.19 38.74
CA LEU A 178 -13.75 -0.96 39.86
C LEU A 178 -12.47 -0.31 40.39
N PHE A 179 -11.60 0.19 39.52
CA PHE A 179 -10.36 0.85 39.94
C PHE A 179 -10.63 2.19 40.64
N ILE A 180 -11.61 2.98 40.19
CA ILE A 180 -11.99 4.25 40.84
C ILE A 180 -12.48 4.05 42.27
N LEU A 181 -13.02 2.89 42.63
CA LEU A 181 -13.39 2.63 44.02
C LEU A 181 -12.18 2.67 44.98
N THR A 182 -10.99 2.36 44.47
CA THR A 182 -9.74 2.21 45.25
C THR A 182 -8.99 3.53 45.51
N ILE A 183 -9.30 4.60 44.78
CA ILE A 183 -8.62 5.90 44.93
C ILE A 183 -9.23 6.74 46.07
N PRO A 184 -8.47 7.60 46.77
CA PRO A 184 -9.00 8.49 47.81
C PRO A 184 -9.74 9.70 47.21
N GLU A 185 -10.50 10.43 48.04
CA GLU A 185 -11.02 11.75 47.66
C GLU A 185 -9.89 12.78 47.55
N SER A 186 -10.09 13.82 46.73
CA SER A 186 -9.10 14.89 46.59
C SER A 186 -8.94 15.67 47.90
N PRO A 187 -7.70 15.88 48.40
CA PRO A 187 -7.48 16.64 49.62
C PRO A 187 -7.91 18.11 49.47
N ARG A 188 -7.67 18.73 48.30
CA ARG A 188 -8.11 20.11 48.04
C ARG A 188 -9.62 20.25 47.99
N TRP A 189 -10.32 19.25 47.45
CA TRP A 189 -11.78 19.24 47.48
C TRP A 189 -12.33 19.11 48.90
N LEU A 190 -11.75 18.22 49.72
CA LEU A 190 -12.17 18.04 51.11
C LEU A 190 -12.02 19.34 51.91
N LEU A 191 -10.90 20.05 51.74
CA LEU A 191 -10.69 21.38 52.33
C LEU A 191 -11.74 22.40 51.87
N SER A 192 -12.08 22.43 50.57
CA SER A 192 -13.13 23.33 50.05
C SER A 192 -14.54 23.04 50.60
N LYS A 193 -14.74 21.88 51.25
CA LYS A 193 -15.98 21.46 51.90
C LYS A 193 -15.89 21.48 53.44
N ASN A 194 -14.85 22.09 54.01
CA ASN A 194 -14.59 22.14 55.45
C ASN A 194 -14.47 20.74 56.10
N ARG A 195 -13.88 19.77 55.39
CA ARG A 195 -13.65 18.38 55.86
C ARG A 195 -12.18 18.14 56.17
N ASP A 196 -11.64 18.93 57.09
CA ASP A 196 -10.19 19.06 57.31
C ASP A 196 -9.52 17.78 57.84
N GLU A 197 -10.20 17.04 58.73
CA GLU A 197 -9.70 15.77 59.27
C GLU A 197 -9.53 14.69 58.18
N GLU A 198 -10.45 14.65 57.22
CA GLU A 198 -10.35 13.70 56.10
C GLU A 198 -9.27 14.16 55.11
N ALA A 199 -9.16 15.46 54.86
CA ALA A 199 -8.11 16.02 54.03
C ALA A 199 -6.72 15.69 54.60
N ARG A 200 -6.54 15.80 55.93
CA ARG A 200 -5.31 15.44 56.66
C ARG A 200 -4.92 13.98 56.44
N LYS A 201 -5.87 13.04 56.56
CA LYS A 201 -5.63 11.61 56.35
C LYS A 201 -5.18 11.28 54.94
N VAL A 202 -5.68 12.01 53.94
CA VAL A 202 -5.27 11.83 52.54
C VAL A 202 -3.92 12.50 52.27
N LEU A 203 -3.72 13.72 52.75
CA LEU A 203 -2.45 14.46 52.64
C LEU A 203 -1.28 13.67 53.22
N TYR A 204 -1.43 13.12 54.43
CA TYR A 204 -0.40 12.28 55.06
C TYR A 204 -0.02 11.05 54.24
N LYS A 205 -0.95 10.50 53.43
CA LYS A 205 -0.67 9.38 52.51
C LYS A 205 0.04 9.82 51.23
N ILE A 206 -0.13 11.07 50.82
CA ILE A 206 0.49 11.67 49.63
C ILE A 206 1.90 12.14 49.99
N ASP A 207 2.01 12.98 51.01
CA ASP A 207 3.26 13.52 51.50
C ASP A 207 3.23 13.57 53.04
N PRO A 208 3.93 12.66 53.72
CA PRO A 208 4.02 12.64 55.18
C PRO A 208 4.69 13.89 55.79
N THR A 209 5.37 14.71 54.96
CA THR A 209 6.11 15.90 55.40
C THR A 209 5.37 17.22 55.15
N ALA A 210 4.21 17.18 54.47
CA ALA A 210 3.44 18.39 54.14
C ALA A 210 2.62 18.91 55.35
N ASP A 211 2.79 20.18 55.70
CA ASP A 211 1.95 20.87 56.71
C ASP A 211 0.64 21.38 56.07
N LEU A 212 -0.46 21.25 56.80
CA LEU A 212 -1.80 21.67 56.36
C LEU A 212 -1.89 23.18 56.18
N LYS A 213 -1.10 23.95 56.94
CA LYS A 213 -1.06 25.41 56.85
C LYS A 213 -0.59 25.92 55.50
N ASP A 214 0.46 25.31 54.94
CA ASP A 214 1.04 25.73 53.65
C ASP A 214 0.05 25.61 52.48
N ILE A 215 -0.84 24.61 52.51
CA ILE A 215 -1.88 24.40 51.48
C ILE A 215 -3.10 25.31 51.70
N MET A 216 -3.40 25.65 52.96
CA MET A 216 -4.49 26.55 53.33
C MET A 216 -4.16 28.02 53.02
N ASP A 217 -2.89 28.43 53.14
CA ASP A 217 -2.43 29.78 52.81
C ASP A 217 -2.39 30.01 51.29
N ASP A 218 -1.94 29.03 50.50
CA ASP A 218 -1.96 29.05 49.02
C ASP A 218 -3.41 29.14 48.45
N SER A 219 -4.38 28.62 49.20
CA SER A 219 -5.81 28.70 48.86
C SER A 219 -6.46 30.04 49.24
N ARG A 220 -5.89 30.78 50.21
CA ARG A 220 -6.41 32.07 50.70
C ARG A 220 -5.83 33.27 49.94
N GLU A 221 -4.58 33.21 49.48
CA GLU A 221 -3.94 34.30 48.71
C GLU A 221 -4.58 34.53 47.32
N ASN A 222 -5.15 33.50 46.70
CA ASN A 222 -5.83 33.60 45.40
C ASN A 222 -7.22 34.29 45.47
N GLY A 223 -7.67 34.69 46.66
CA GLY A 223 -9.03 35.18 46.93
C GLY A 223 -9.30 36.66 46.66
N VAL A 224 -8.35 37.47 46.17
CA VAL A 224 -8.53 38.93 46.07
C VAL A 224 -8.19 39.48 44.68
N THR A 225 -9.10 39.32 43.71
CA THR A 225 -9.33 40.32 42.65
C THR A 225 -10.79 40.29 42.20
N LYS A 226 -11.60 41.20 42.75
CA LYS A 226 -13.01 41.40 42.38
C LYS A 226 -13.13 41.97 40.95
N HIS A 227 -14.12 41.45 40.20
CA HIS A 227 -14.79 42.04 39.02
C HIS A 227 -14.18 41.97 37.62
N GLU A 228 -13.09 41.24 37.38
CA GLU A 228 -12.57 41.12 36.01
C GLU A 228 -13.17 39.92 35.28
N ASN A 229 -13.72 40.16 34.07
CA ASN A 229 -14.23 39.09 33.20
C ASN A 229 -13.43 39.04 31.90
N ILE A 230 -13.47 37.88 31.23
CA ILE A 230 -12.71 37.65 30.00
C ILE A 230 -13.16 38.55 28.84
N PHE A 231 -14.39 39.07 28.86
CA PHE A 231 -14.95 39.90 27.78
C PHE A 231 -14.55 41.39 27.86
N MET A 232 -13.78 41.78 28.87
CA MET A 232 -13.26 43.14 28.98
C MET A 232 -12.30 43.47 27.83
N LYS A 233 -12.29 44.75 27.40
CA LYS A 233 -11.50 45.23 26.25
C LYS A 233 -10.01 44.89 26.32
N LYS A 234 -9.43 44.84 27.53
CA LYS A 234 -8.02 44.50 27.77
C LYS A 234 -7.66 43.03 27.48
N TYR A 235 -8.64 42.12 27.46
CA TYR A 235 -8.43 40.69 27.19
C TYR A 235 -8.84 40.28 25.78
N ARG A 236 -9.24 41.23 24.92
CA ARG A 236 -9.64 40.94 23.54
C ARG A 236 -8.54 40.21 22.76
N PHE A 237 -7.28 40.59 22.94
CA PHE A 237 -6.19 39.95 22.22
C PHE A 237 -5.98 38.49 22.68
N PRO A 238 -5.82 38.20 23.99
CA PRO A 238 -5.85 36.80 24.49
C PRO A 238 -7.09 36.00 24.08
N LEU A 239 -8.29 36.59 24.10
CA LEU A 239 -9.51 35.93 23.64
C LEU A 239 -9.46 35.56 22.15
N ILE A 240 -8.96 36.48 21.30
CA ILE A 240 -8.78 36.21 19.87
C ILE A 240 -7.76 35.10 19.66
N LEU A 241 -6.64 35.11 20.40
CA LEU A 241 -5.64 34.04 20.33
C LEU A 241 -6.24 32.68 20.73
N ALA A 242 -7.02 32.63 21.81
CA ALA A 242 -7.70 31.43 22.27
C ALA A 242 -8.75 30.92 21.27
N PHE A 243 -9.52 31.83 20.67
CA PHE A 243 -10.47 31.50 19.62
C PHE A 243 -9.77 30.94 18.39
N LEU A 244 -8.76 31.64 17.86
CA LEU A 244 -8.08 31.25 16.63
C LEU A 244 -7.34 29.92 16.76
N ILE A 245 -6.65 29.67 17.87
CA ILE A 245 -5.96 28.39 18.06
C ILE A 245 -6.95 27.22 18.14
N ALA A 246 -8.08 27.38 18.84
CA ALA A 246 -9.13 26.37 18.92
C ALA A 246 -9.87 26.18 17.59
N PHE A 247 -10.15 27.28 16.88
CA PHE A 247 -10.78 27.30 15.56
C PHE A 247 -9.92 26.56 14.54
N PHE A 248 -8.65 26.94 14.38
CA PHE A 248 -7.76 26.28 13.41
C PHE A 248 -7.47 24.83 13.79
N ASN A 249 -7.43 24.49 15.08
CA ASN A 249 -7.32 23.11 15.49
C ASN A 249 -8.44 22.23 14.91
N GLN A 250 -9.69 22.72 14.92
CA GLN A 250 -10.82 21.97 14.35
C GLN A 250 -10.89 22.05 12.82
N PHE A 251 -10.58 23.22 12.25
CA PHE A 251 -10.49 23.39 10.79
C PHE A 251 -9.25 22.75 10.15
N SER A 252 -8.38 22.12 10.94
CA SER A 252 -7.38 21.17 10.41
C SER A 252 -8.03 19.89 9.89
N GLY A 253 -9.28 19.61 10.27
CA GLY A 253 -10.00 18.39 9.89
C GLY A 253 -9.70 17.19 10.78
N ILE A 254 -8.99 17.33 11.90
CA ILE A 254 -8.56 16.19 12.73
C ILE A 254 -9.71 15.30 13.20
N ASN A 255 -10.78 15.88 13.76
CA ASN A 255 -11.92 15.09 14.26
C ASN A 255 -12.76 14.53 13.10
N ALA A 256 -12.91 15.28 12.01
CA ALA A 256 -13.53 14.74 10.80
C ALA A 256 -12.76 13.50 10.29
N PHE A 257 -11.44 13.60 10.23
CA PHE A 257 -10.61 12.48 9.81
C PHE A 257 -10.70 11.29 10.77
N LEU A 258 -10.55 11.50 12.08
CA LEU A 258 -10.56 10.39 13.05
C LEU A 258 -11.90 9.64 13.10
N TYR A 259 -13.04 10.34 12.95
CA TYR A 259 -14.37 9.72 12.97
C TYR A 259 -14.72 8.97 11.68
N TYR A 260 -14.14 9.40 10.55
CA TYR A 260 -14.41 8.82 9.23
C TYR A 260 -13.17 8.15 8.63
N ALA A 261 -12.15 7.82 9.41
CA ALA A 261 -10.87 7.32 8.90
C ALA A 261 -11.02 6.09 7.98
N PRO A 262 -11.75 5.02 8.37
CA PRO A 262 -12.00 3.90 7.47
C PRO A 262 -12.77 4.31 6.21
N ARG A 263 -13.81 5.14 6.33
CA ARG A 263 -14.55 5.68 5.17
C ARG A 263 -13.63 6.44 4.23
N ILE A 264 -12.82 7.38 4.72
CA ILE A 264 -11.89 8.19 3.92
C ILE A 264 -10.89 7.30 3.18
N PHE A 265 -10.38 6.26 3.83
CA PHE A 265 -9.50 5.30 3.18
C PHE A 265 -10.22 4.47 2.11
N GLU A 266 -11.46 4.05 2.36
CA GLU A 266 -12.27 3.36 1.36
C GLU A 266 -12.64 4.25 0.17
N GLU A 267 -12.97 5.53 0.41
CA GLU A 267 -13.18 6.52 -0.66
C GLU A 267 -11.90 6.73 -1.48
N ALA A 268 -10.72 6.59 -0.85
CA ALA A 268 -9.43 6.61 -1.54
C ALA A 268 -9.11 5.28 -2.28
N GLY A 269 -10.05 4.32 -2.29
CA GLY A 269 -9.93 3.05 -3.01
C GLY A 269 -9.29 1.91 -2.22
N LEU A 270 -9.12 2.03 -0.90
CA LEU A 270 -8.68 0.89 -0.07
C LEU A 270 -9.84 -0.07 0.19
N GLY A 271 -9.57 -1.38 0.15
CA GLY A 271 -10.51 -2.37 0.67
C GLY A 271 -10.71 -2.22 2.19
N GLN A 272 -11.88 -2.60 2.70
CA GLN A 272 -12.28 -2.47 4.12
C GLN A 272 -11.21 -2.98 5.10
N ASN A 273 -10.58 -4.13 4.81
CA ASN A 273 -9.50 -4.70 5.63
C ASN A 273 -8.27 -3.79 5.71
N THR A 274 -7.86 -3.21 4.58
CA THR A 274 -6.73 -2.28 4.51
C THR A 274 -7.10 -0.95 5.15
N ALA A 275 -8.33 -0.46 4.97
CA ALA A 275 -8.81 0.77 5.61
C ALA A 275 -8.77 0.67 7.16
N LEU A 276 -9.26 -0.44 7.72
CA LEU A 276 -9.18 -0.71 9.16
C LEU A 276 -7.73 -0.87 9.64
N LEU A 277 -6.87 -1.54 8.87
CA LEU A 277 -5.44 -1.68 9.18
C LEU A 277 -4.69 -0.33 9.12
N SER A 278 -4.97 0.50 8.12
CA SER A 278 -4.45 1.86 8.01
C SER A 278 -4.92 2.73 9.18
N SER A 279 -6.11 2.47 9.72
CA SER A 279 -6.60 3.16 10.91
C SER A 279 -5.80 2.78 12.17
N ILE A 280 -5.36 1.52 12.29
CA ILE A 280 -4.38 1.14 13.32
C ILE A 280 -3.07 1.93 13.13
N GLY A 281 -2.62 2.09 11.88
CA GLY A 281 -1.46 2.92 11.54
C GLY A 281 -1.58 4.39 12.01
N ILE A 282 -2.78 4.97 11.92
CA ILE A 282 -3.08 6.29 12.52
C ILE A 282 -2.85 6.25 14.03
N GLY A 283 -3.39 5.26 14.73
CA GLY A 283 -3.25 5.13 16.18
C GLY A 283 -1.79 5.01 16.62
N ILE A 284 -0.98 4.21 15.91
CA ILE A 284 0.45 4.04 16.19
C ILE A 284 1.19 5.36 15.96
N THR A 285 0.93 6.01 14.82
CA THR A 285 1.55 7.29 14.47
C THR A 285 1.22 8.36 15.52
N ASN A 286 -0.06 8.47 15.89
CA ASN A 286 -0.50 9.43 16.90
C ASN A 286 0.21 9.20 18.24
N LEU A 287 0.35 7.94 18.67
CA LEU A 287 0.99 7.59 19.94
C LEU A 287 2.47 7.98 19.96
N ILE A 288 3.23 7.59 18.94
CA ILE A 288 4.66 7.87 18.83
C ILE A 288 4.90 9.37 18.78
N PHE A 289 4.20 10.07 17.88
CA PHE A 289 4.44 11.49 17.66
C PHE A 289 3.87 12.38 18.77
N THR A 290 2.87 11.93 19.53
CA THR A 290 2.41 12.63 20.74
C THR A 290 3.49 12.62 21.81
N LEU A 291 4.15 11.49 22.04
CA LEU A 291 5.28 11.40 22.99
C LEU A 291 6.43 12.30 22.57
N ILE A 292 6.73 12.35 21.27
CA ILE A 292 7.73 13.25 20.71
C ILE A 292 7.31 14.72 20.92
N GLY A 293 6.06 15.09 20.59
CA GLY A 293 5.54 16.44 20.75
C GLY A 293 5.62 16.93 22.19
N VAL A 294 5.20 16.10 23.16
CA VAL A 294 5.31 16.40 24.60
C VAL A 294 6.77 16.51 25.05
N ALA A 295 7.70 15.72 24.50
CA ALA A 295 9.12 15.83 24.84
C ALA A 295 9.79 17.07 24.23
N LEU A 296 9.30 17.53 23.07
CA LEU A 296 9.85 18.67 22.33
C LEU A 296 9.25 20.01 22.77
N ILE A 297 8.05 20.05 23.34
CA ILE A 297 7.35 21.31 23.65
C ILE A 297 8.13 22.22 24.60
N ASP A 298 8.79 21.64 25.60
CA ASP A 298 9.61 22.40 26.55
C ASP A 298 10.99 22.73 25.97
N LYS A 299 11.46 21.98 24.96
CA LYS A 299 12.76 22.19 24.31
C LYS A 299 12.72 23.19 23.15
N LEU A 300 11.71 23.14 22.30
CA LEU A 300 11.61 23.94 21.07
C LEU A 300 10.70 25.15 21.20
N GLY A 301 9.77 25.13 22.15
CA GLY A 301 8.79 26.21 22.35
C GLY A 301 7.57 26.06 21.46
N ARG A 302 6.53 26.83 21.77
CA ARG A 302 5.17 26.57 21.28
C ARG A 302 4.99 27.12 19.88
N LYS A 303 5.61 28.26 19.58
CA LYS A 303 5.52 28.90 18.27
C LYS A 303 6.26 28.08 17.21
N LEU A 304 7.46 27.57 17.53
CA LEU A 304 8.23 26.74 16.58
C LEU A 304 7.55 25.40 16.29
N LEU A 305 6.99 24.74 17.30
CA LEU A 305 6.20 23.51 17.06
C LEU A 305 4.97 23.78 16.19
N MET A 306 4.30 24.92 16.38
CA MET A 306 3.20 25.34 15.53
C MET A 306 3.62 25.63 14.08
N TYR A 307 4.84 26.15 13.85
CA TYR A 307 5.40 26.28 12.50
C TYR A 307 5.59 24.93 11.83
N ILE A 308 6.29 24.00 12.51
CA ILE A 308 6.58 22.67 12.01
C ILE A 308 5.27 21.93 11.69
N GLY A 309 4.31 21.95 12.63
CA GLY A 309 3.01 21.34 12.43
C GLY A 309 2.23 21.97 11.27
N SER A 310 2.25 23.30 11.12
CA SER A 310 1.54 23.99 10.03
C SER A 310 2.10 23.64 8.65
N VAL A 311 3.43 23.57 8.49
CA VAL A 311 4.06 23.15 7.23
C VAL A 311 3.68 21.70 6.91
N GLY A 312 3.78 20.81 7.91
CA GLY A 312 3.41 19.41 7.76
C GLY A 312 1.94 19.22 7.37
N TYR A 313 1.02 20.00 7.94
CA TYR A 313 -0.39 20.01 7.55
C TYR A 313 -0.63 20.44 6.12
N ILE A 314 -0.03 21.55 5.68
CA ILE A 314 -0.24 22.08 4.34
C ILE A 314 0.24 21.06 3.30
N ILE A 315 1.41 20.46 3.53
CA ILE A 315 1.95 19.42 2.65
C ILE A 315 1.04 18.19 2.66
N SER A 316 0.74 17.64 3.84
CA SER A 316 -0.05 16.41 3.94
C SER A 316 -1.47 16.56 3.40
N LEU A 317 -2.25 17.54 3.87
CA LEU A 317 -3.63 17.75 3.41
C LEU A 317 -3.69 18.18 1.95
N GLY A 318 -2.69 18.96 1.49
CA GLY A 318 -2.57 19.33 0.08
C GLY A 318 -2.33 18.12 -0.81
N LEU A 319 -1.47 17.18 -0.36
CA LEU A 319 -1.25 15.91 -1.03
C LEU A 319 -2.46 14.98 -0.95
N VAL A 320 -3.26 15.01 0.13
CA VAL A 320 -4.52 14.26 0.21
C VAL A 320 -5.55 14.83 -0.77
N SER A 321 -5.72 16.15 -0.81
CA SER A 321 -6.61 16.81 -1.77
C SER A 321 -6.18 16.51 -3.21
N ALA A 322 -4.89 16.61 -3.50
CA ALA A 322 -4.32 16.21 -4.79
C ALA A 322 -4.54 14.72 -5.08
N ALA A 323 -4.39 13.85 -4.08
CA ALA A 323 -4.62 12.42 -4.23
C ALA A 323 -6.07 12.10 -4.62
N PHE A 324 -7.05 12.75 -4.00
CA PHE A 324 -8.45 12.59 -4.41
C PHE A 324 -8.71 13.22 -5.78
N TYR A 325 -8.21 14.44 -6.05
CA TYR A 325 -8.44 15.13 -7.32
C TYR A 325 -7.82 14.40 -8.53
N PHE A 326 -6.59 13.91 -8.38
CA PHE A 326 -5.85 13.18 -9.41
C PHE A 326 -6.04 11.66 -9.32
N ASN A 327 -6.90 11.18 -8.42
CA ASN A 327 -7.19 9.77 -8.18
C ASN A 327 -5.94 8.90 -7.92
N TRP A 328 -5.02 9.37 -7.06
CA TRP A 328 -3.85 8.61 -6.63
C TRP A 328 -4.27 7.42 -5.75
N GLY A 329 -4.25 6.20 -6.30
CA GLY A 329 -4.63 4.99 -5.56
C GLY A 329 -3.54 4.41 -4.64
N GLY A 330 -3.88 3.34 -3.94
CA GLY A 330 -2.95 2.60 -3.06
C GLY A 330 -2.79 3.23 -1.68
N LEU A 331 -1.58 3.18 -1.11
CA LEU A 331 -1.28 3.69 0.25
C LEU A 331 -0.98 5.20 0.30
N SER A 332 -1.12 5.92 -0.81
CA SER A 332 -0.87 7.37 -0.91
C SER A 332 -1.61 8.17 0.16
N VAL A 333 -2.95 8.08 0.18
CA VAL A 333 -3.82 8.77 1.13
C VAL A 333 -3.51 8.36 2.58
N PRO A 334 -3.35 7.06 2.93
CA PRO A 334 -2.82 6.65 4.23
C PRO A 334 -1.51 7.30 4.63
N ILE A 335 -0.49 7.32 3.76
CA ILE A 335 0.84 7.88 4.07
C ILE A 335 0.74 9.38 4.33
N PHE A 336 0.01 10.12 3.51
CA PHE A 336 -0.17 11.55 3.72
C PHE A 336 -0.97 11.82 4.99
N LEU A 337 -1.98 11.00 5.30
CA LEU A 337 -2.73 11.12 6.53
C LEU A 337 -1.92 10.70 7.78
N PHE A 338 -0.92 9.82 7.66
CA PHE A 338 0.06 9.59 8.72
C PHE A 338 0.95 10.80 8.93
N LEU A 339 1.42 11.45 7.87
CA LEU A 339 2.15 12.71 7.98
C LEU A 339 1.28 13.81 8.60
N PHE A 340 0.00 13.90 8.24
CA PHE A 340 -0.98 14.79 8.86
C PHE A 340 -1.08 14.54 10.36
N ILE A 341 -1.23 13.28 10.79
CA ILE A 341 -1.32 12.90 12.19
C ILE A 341 -0.04 13.18 12.96
N ALA A 342 1.13 12.90 12.38
CA ALA A 342 2.43 13.23 12.98
C ALA A 342 2.58 14.75 13.17
N SER A 343 2.19 15.53 12.16
CA SER A 343 2.18 16.99 12.20
C SER A 343 1.20 17.53 13.24
N HIS A 344 0.04 16.89 13.37
CA HIS A 344 -0.94 17.21 14.40
C HIS A 344 -0.37 16.99 15.79
N ALA A 345 0.16 15.80 16.05
CA ALA A 345 0.64 15.40 17.36
C ALA A 345 1.82 16.27 17.84
N ILE A 346 2.74 16.64 16.95
CA ILE A 346 3.86 17.56 17.28
C ILE A 346 3.38 19.01 17.44
N GLY A 347 2.49 19.48 16.55
CA GLY A 347 2.04 20.87 16.52
C GLY A 347 0.85 21.11 17.45
N GLN A 348 -0.34 21.21 16.84
CA GLN A 348 -1.58 21.58 17.52
C GLN A 348 -1.92 20.66 18.71
N GLY A 349 -1.71 19.35 18.58
CA GLY A 349 -2.03 18.36 19.60
C GLY A 349 -1.25 18.56 20.91
N ALA A 350 0.03 18.94 20.83
CA ALA A 350 0.83 19.27 22.00
C ALA A 350 0.61 20.71 22.48
N VAL A 351 0.39 21.66 21.56
CA VAL A 351 0.46 23.10 21.87
C VAL A 351 -0.88 23.68 22.36
N ILE A 352 -2.03 23.24 21.86
CA ILE A 352 -3.32 23.93 22.06
C ILE A 352 -3.63 24.20 23.54
N TRP A 353 -3.61 23.16 24.37
CA TRP A 353 -4.01 23.26 25.78
C TRP A 353 -3.01 24.06 26.61
N VAL A 354 -1.72 23.87 26.33
CA VAL A 354 -0.63 24.59 27.00
C VAL A 354 -0.71 26.08 26.66
N PHE A 355 -0.84 26.42 25.39
CA PHE A 355 -0.90 27.80 24.94
C PHE A 355 -2.13 28.55 25.49
N ILE A 356 -3.33 27.94 25.45
CA ILE A 356 -4.53 28.57 26.03
C ILE A 356 -4.34 28.81 27.54
N SER A 357 -3.64 27.92 28.25
CA SER A 357 -3.36 28.10 29.68
C SER A 357 -2.38 29.24 29.99
N GLU A 358 -1.48 29.56 29.06
CA GLU A 358 -0.37 30.50 29.28
C GLU A 358 -0.72 31.96 28.90
N ILE A 359 -1.69 32.17 27.99
CA ILE A 359 -2.02 33.52 27.47
C ILE A 359 -2.96 34.34 28.36
N PHE A 360 -3.58 33.75 29.39
CA PHE A 360 -4.47 34.43 30.32
C PHE A 360 -3.83 34.59 31.72
N PRO A 361 -4.06 35.74 32.40
CA PRO A 361 -3.65 35.95 33.78
C PRO A 361 -4.32 34.98 34.75
N ASN A 362 -3.66 34.69 35.88
CA ASN A 362 -4.04 33.67 36.87
C ASN A 362 -5.53 33.73 37.26
N HIS A 363 -6.06 34.91 37.58
CA HIS A 363 -7.41 35.10 38.11
C HIS A 363 -8.54 34.88 37.09
N ILE A 364 -8.28 34.97 35.79
CA ILE A 364 -9.26 34.71 34.72
C ILE A 364 -8.89 33.53 33.82
N ARG A 365 -7.79 32.83 34.11
CA ARG A 365 -7.28 31.72 33.31
C ARG A 365 -8.30 30.61 33.14
N ALA A 366 -8.99 30.22 34.22
CA ALA A 366 -10.00 29.17 34.18
C ALA A 366 -11.13 29.52 33.18
N SER A 367 -11.60 30.77 33.20
CA SER A 367 -12.62 31.26 32.27
C SER A 367 -12.11 31.32 30.82
N GLY A 368 -10.84 31.71 30.62
CA GLY A 368 -10.21 31.72 29.30
C GLY A 368 -10.03 30.30 28.71
N GLN A 369 -9.63 29.33 29.55
CA GLN A 369 -9.57 27.92 29.17
C GLN A 369 -10.95 27.35 28.83
N ALA A 370 -11.96 27.66 29.64
CA ALA A 370 -13.34 27.25 29.36
C ALA A 370 -13.83 27.80 28.01
N PHE A 371 -13.55 29.07 27.71
CA PHE A 371 -13.89 29.66 26.42
C PHE A 371 -13.22 28.94 25.24
N GLY A 372 -11.89 28.76 25.29
CA GLY A 372 -11.16 28.06 24.23
C GLY A 372 -11.61 26.61 24.04
N SER A 373 -11.89 25.92 25.16
CA SER A 373 -12.42 24.54 25.15
C SER A 373 -13.81 24.47 24.52
N SER A 374 -14.71 25.42 24.84
CA SER A 374 -16.05 25.47 24.26
C SER A 374 -16.00 25.69 22.75
N VAL A 375 -15.15 26.61 22.26
CA VAL A 375 -14.94 26.83 20.82
C VAL A 375 -14.45 25.54 20.15
N HIS A 376 -13.48 24.86 20.76
CA HIS A 376 -12.96 23.59 20.28
C HIS A 376 -14.05 22.53 20.18
N TRP A 377 -14.82 22.28 21.25
CA TRP A 377 -15.80 21.21 21.27
C TRP A 377 -17.02 21.48 20.39
N VAL A 378 -17.49 22.72 20.31
CA VAL A 378 -18.61 23.08 19.42
C VAL A 378 -18.24 22.83 17.96
N LEU A 379 -17.05 23.26 17.54
CA LEU A 379 -16.56 23.00 16.18
C LEU A 379 -16.25 21.52 15.96
N ALA A 380 -15.77 20.82 17.00
CA ALA A 380 -15.58 19.37 16.96
C ALA A 380 -16.89 18.62 16.76
N ALA A 381 -18.04 19.14 17.19
CA ALA A 381 -19.35 18.55 16.89
C ALA A 381 -19.84 18.92 15.50
N ILE A 382 -19.71 20.20 15.11
CA ILE A 382 -20.22 20.71 13.83
C ILE A 382 -19.49 20.10 12.63
N ILE A 383 -18.16 20.12 12.60
CA ILE A 383 -17.39 19.74 11.39
C ILE A 383 -17.63 18.26 11.02
N PRO A 384 -17.48 17.28 11.93
CA PRO A 384 -17.77 15.87 11.62
C PRO A 384 -19.24 15.61 11.28
N SER A 385 -20.19 16.41 11.79
CA SER A 385 -21.61 16.28 11.44
C SER A 385 -21.86 16.50 9.95
N LEU A 386 -21.03 17.32 9.30
CA LEU A 386 -21.21 17.74 7.91
C LEU A 386 -20.47 16.83 6.91
N ILE A 387 -19.54 15.98 7.35
CA ILE A 387 -18.63 15.26 6.45
C ILE A 387 -19.34 14.36 5.44
N PRO A 388 -20.30 13.49 5.81
CA PRO A 388 -20.96 12.64 4.82
C PRO A 388 -21.65 13.47 3.72
N MET A 389 -22.34 14.55 4.12
CA MET A 389 -23.01 15.46 3.18
C MET A 389 -21.99 16.16 2.27
N LEU A 390 -20.91 16.71 2.83
CA LEU A 390 -19.89 17.40 2.05
C LEU A 390 -19.18 16.47 1.07
N PHE A 391 -18.90 15.22 1.46
CA PHE A 391 -18.31 14.24 0.54
C PHE A 391 -19.24 13.92 -0.63
N SER A 392 -20.55 13.79 -0.38
CA SER A 392 -21.51 13.54 -1.45
C SER A 392 -21.78 14.75 -2.34
N GLU A 393 -21.80 15.98 -1.81
CA GLU A 393 -22.21 17.18 -2.56
C GLU A 393 -21.05 17.85 -3.30
N ILE A 394 -19.87 17.93 -2.70
CA ILE A 394 -18.72 18.68 -3.23
C ILE A 394 -17.45 17.85 -3.39
N GLY A 395 -17.46 16.57 -2.99
CA GLY A 395 -16.34 15.65 -3.14
C GLY A 395 -15.27 15.77 -2.04
N PRO A 396 -14.58 14.67 -1.68
CA PRO A 396 -13.52 14.67 -0.66
C PRO A 396 -12.33 15.57 -1.05
N GLU A 397 -11.99 15.68 -2.33
CA GLU A 397 -10.89 16.51 -2.84
C GLU A 397 -11.07 18.00 -2.46
N VAL A 398 -12.30 18.51 -2.57
CA VAL A 398 -12.61 19.91 -2.23
C VAL A 398 -12.62 20.10 -0.72
N VAL A 399 -13.13 19.13 0.04
CA VAL A 399 -13.13 19.18 1.51
C VAL A 399 -11.68 19.22 2.04
N PHE A 400 -10.80 18.36 1.54
CA PHE A 400 -9.39 18.39 1.94
C PHE A 400 -8.65 19.64 1.43
N LEU A 401 -9.05 20.21 0.28
CA LEU A 401 -8.53 21.50 -0.17
C LEU A 401 -8.90 22.62 0.80
N ILE A 402 -10.15 22.66 1.27
CA ILE A 402 -10.62 23.63 2.27
C ILE A 402 -9.79 23.51 3.55
N PHE A 403 -9.57 22.30 4.07
CA PHE A 403 -8.70 22.09 5.23
C PHE A 403 -7.26 22.57 4.96
N THR A 404 -6.71 22.29 3.79
CA THR A 404 -5.37 22.77 3.40
C THR A 404 -5.28 24.29 3.43
N LEU A 405 -6.26 24.99 2.83
CA LEU A 405 -6.31 26.46 2.82
C LEU A 405 -6.45 27.03 4.24
N MET A 406 -7.23 26.38 5.11
CA MET A 406 -7.31 26.79 6.51
C MET A 406 -5.98 26.62 7.24
N MET A 407 -5.16 25.62 6.89
CA MET A 407 -3.83 25.43 7.47
C MET A 407 -2.80 26.45 6.96
N VAL A 408 -2.97 26.96 5.73
CA VAL A 408 -2.23 28.16 5.27
C VAL A 408 -2.60 29.37 6.13
N LEU A 409 -3.89 29.60 6.40
CA LEU A 409 -4.33 30.69 7.27
C LEU A 409 -3.82 30.52 8.72
N GLN A 410 -3.77 29.30 9.24
CA GLN A 410 -3.14 29.00 10.51
C GLN A 410 -1.67 29.39 10.51
N LEU A 411 -0.91 29.04 9.47
CA LEU A 411 0.50 29.40 9.35
C LEU A 411 0.68 30.93 9.37
N LEU A 412 -0.17 31.68 8.67
CA LEU A 412 -0.14 33.14 8.70
C LEU A 412 -0.46 33.68 10.11
N PHE A 413 -1.44 33.10 10.80
CA PHE A 413 -1.72 33.41 12.21
C PHE A 413 -0.49 33.17 13.10
N VAL A 414 0.21 32.04 12.93
CA VAL A 414 1.43 31.72 13.68
C VAL A 414 2.53 32.74 13.41
N ILE A 415 2.72 33.13 12.14
CA ILE A 415 3.74 34.11 11.74
C ILE A 415 3.46 35.48 12.37
N PHE A 416 2.26 36.00 12.16
CA PHE A 416 1.98 37.42 12.40
C PHE A 416 1.36 37.73 13.77
N MET A 417 0.70 36.76 14.43
CA MET A 417 -0.09 37.03 15.63
C MET A 417 0.35 36.19 16.84
N MET A 418 0.71 34.93 16.65
CA MET A 418 1.01 34.03 17.78
C MET A 418 2.32 34.44 18.49
N PRO A 419 2.30 34.79 19.79
CA PRO A 419 3.52 35.01 20.58
C PRO A 419 4.19 33.67 20.95
N GLU A 420 5.51 33.70 21.18
CA GLU A 420 6.19 32.60 21.87
C GLU A 420 5.96 32.75 23.38
N THR A 421 5.69 31.63 24.05
CA THR A 421 5.36 31.59 25.48
C THR A 421 6.43 30.86 26.30
N LYS A 422 7.32 30.10 25.66
CA LYS A 422 8.40 29.36 26.32
C LYS A 422 9.33 30.30 27.10
N GLY A 423 9.54 29.99 28.39
CA GLY A 423 10.52 30.66 29.24
C GLY A 423 10.14 32.07 29.69
N ILE A 424 8.90 32.51 29.40
CA ILE A 424 8.35 33.78 29.87
C ILE A 424 7.43 33.48 31.06
N SER A 425 7.59 34.19 32.17
CA SER A 425 6.67 34.03 33.29
C SER A 425 5.24 34.42 32.88
N LEU A 426 4.27 33.71 33.43
CA LEU A 426 2.84 33.87 33.09
C LEU A 426 2.37 35.31 33.33
N GLU A 427 2.90 35.95 34.38
CA GLU A 427 2.61 37.32 34.78
C GLU A 427 3.15 38.31 33.74
N VAL A 428 4.40 38.14 33.30
CA VAL A 428 5.04 39.02 32.29
C VAL A 428 4.40 38.84 30.91
N LEU A 429 4.05 37.61 30.53
CA LEU A 429 3.37 37.33 29.27
C LEU A 429 1.97 37.96 29.25
N SER A 430 1.18 37.75 30.31
CA SER A 430 -0.13 38.36 30.46
C SER A 430 -0.06 39.89 30.45
N GLU A 431 0.91 40.49 31.15
CA GLU A 431 1.12 41.94 31.12
C GLU A 431 1.49 42.44 29.72
N ASN A 432 2.36 41.74 29.00
CA ASN A 432 2.74 42.10 27.63
C ASN A 432 1.56 42.02 26.65
N LEU A 433 0.64 41.08 26.86
CA LEU A 433 -0.56 40.90 26.02
C LEU A 433 -1.71 41.86 26.39
N THR A 434 -1.67 42.46 27.59
CA THR A 434 -2.72 43.36 28.10
C THR A 434 -2.29 44.84 28.15
N LYS A 435 -0.98 45.16 28.22
CA LYS A 435 -0.44 46.53 28.18
C LYS A 435 -0.21 46.99 26.73
N LYS A 436 -0.80 48.15 26.40
CA LYS A 436 -0.74 48.81 25.09
C LYS A 436 0.68 49.33 24.81
N LYS A 437 1.54 48.57 24.11
CA LYS A 437 2.82 49.11 23.61
C LYS A 437 2.57 50.12 22.47
N SER A 438 2.67 51.40 22.81
CA SER A 438 2.99 52.49 21.89
C SER A 438 4.46 52.36 21.48
N LYS A 439 4.74 51.85 20.28
CA LYS A 439 5.87 52.24 19.40
C LYS A 439 5.86 51.40 18.11
N THR A 440 5.53 52.08 17.02
CA THR A 440 5.99 51.87 15.63
C THR A 440 6.06 50.43 15.10
N MET A 441 4.90 49.81 14.84
CA MET A 441 4.77 49.00 13.62
C MET A 441 4.46 49.94 12.47
N LYS A 442 5.43 50.14 11.56
CA LYS A 442 5.19 50.82 10.29
C LYS A 442 4.03 50.12 9.57
N SER A 443 3.02 50.92 9.26
CA SER A 443 1.81 50.62 8.51
C SER A 443 1.97 49.56 7.41
N LYS A 444 1.23 48.45 7.53
CA LYS A 444 0.49 47.85 6.41
C LYS A 444 -0.98 47.75 6.81
N LYS A 445 -1.72 48.83 6.53
CA LYS A 445 -3.13 49.06 6.90
C LYS A 445 -4.17 48.16 6.21
N HIS A 446 -3.80 47.06 5.56
CA HIS A 446 -4.76 46.25 4.78
C HIS A 446 -4.91 44.78 5.22
N LEU A 447 -4.20 44.32 6.27
CA LEU A 447 -4.21 42.90 6.66
C LEU A 447 -5.46 42.40 7.43
N PRO A 448 -6.11 43.17 8.33
CA PRO A 448 -7.27 42.65 9.04
C PRO A 448 -8.51 42.52 8.14
N LEU A 449 -8.64 43.35 7.09
CA LEU A 449 -9.76 43.26 6.15
C LEU A 449 -9.69 41.97 5.31
N ALA A 450 -8.49 41.54 4.89
CA ALA A 450 -8.30 40.29 4.14
C ALA A 450 -8.73 39.04 4.93
N PHE A 451 -8.54 39.02 6.26
CA PHE A 451 -9.02 37.95 7.14
C PHE A 451 -10.55 37.95 7.31
N TYR A 452 -11.19 39.13 7.37
CA TYR A 452 -12.66 39.24 7.40
C TYR A 452 -13.28 38.88 6.04
N SER A 453 -12.62 39.22 4.93
CA SER A 453 -13.09 38.90 3.58
C SER A 453 -13.00 37.41 3.25
N ALA A 454 -11.93 36.72 3.67
CA ALA A 454 -11.79 35.27 3.47
C ALA A 454 -12.88 34.46 4.20
N LEU A 455 -13.36 34.97 5.35
CA LEU A 455 -14.43 34.36 6.15
C LEU A 455 -15.82 34.50 5.50
N VAL A 456 -16.03 35.51 4.64
CA VAL A 456 -17.32 35.75 3.95
C VAL A 456 -17.35 35.11 2.56
N ILE A 457 -16.19 34.97 1.89
CA ILE A 457 -16.10 34.35 0.56
C ILE A 457 -16.34 32.83 0.62
N SER A 458 -16.13 32.18 1.77
CA SER A 458 -16.40 30.75 1.97
C SER A 458 -17.88 30.39 2.15
N ILE A 459 -18.79 31.38 2.19
CA ILE A 459 -20.24 31.17 2.39
C ILE A 459 -21.08 31.68 1.18
N GLY A 460 -20.48 32.39 0.22
CA GLY A 460 -21.23 33.16 -0.79
C GLY A 460 -20.94 32.84 -2.26
N GLY A 461 -20.41 31.65 -2.58
CA GLY A 461 -19.78 31.37 -3.87
C GLY A 461 -20.43 30.32 -4.78
N CYS A 462 -21.66 29.87 -4.55
CA CYS A 462 -22.32 28.95 -5.49
C CYS A 462 -23.06 29.73 -6.59
N LYS A 463 -22.43 29.84 -7.77
CA LYS A 463 -23.19 29.99 -9.03
C LYS A 463 -23.33 28.61 -9.67
N PRO A 464 -24.51 28.29 -10.23
CA PRO A 464 -24.75 27.01 -10.87
C PRO A 464 -23.93 26.96 -12.16
N TYR A 465 -23.05 25.97 -12.28
CA TYR A 465 -22.53 25.60 -13.59
C TYR A 465 -23.66 24.91 -14.34
N SER A 466 -24.19 25.61 -15.35
CA SER A 466 -25.23 25.12 -16.23
C SER A 466 -24.78 23.87 -16.98
N ALA A 467 -25.73 22.94 -17.08
CA ALA A 467 -25.69 21.69 -17.80
C ALA A 467 -24.88 21.72 -19.11
N VAL A 468 -23.77 21.02 -19.11
CA VAL A 468 -23.27 20.35 -20.31
C VAL A 468 -23.66 18.89 -20.14
N ALA A 469 -24.46 18.39 -21.07
CA ALA A 469 -24.75 16.97 -21.17
C ALA A 469 -23.41 16.22 -21.34
N GLN A 470 -22.93 15.62 -20.27
CA GLN A 470 -21.89 14.62 -20.31
C GLN A 470 -22.52 13.30 -19.90
N THR A 471 -22.73 12.51 -20.94
CA THR A 471 -22.83 11.06 -20.99
C THR A 471 -22.51 10.41 -19.66
N THR A 472 -23.49 9.68 -19.11
CA THR A 472 -23.32 8.61 -18.14
C THR A 472 -22.07 7.81 -18.48
N THR A 473 -20.97 8.13 -17.82
CA THR A 473 -19.73 7.34 -17.82
C THR A 473 -19.50 6.89 -16.38
N VAL A 474 -20.45 6.07 -15.94
CA VAL A 474 -20.20 4.79 -15.27
C VAL A 474 -18.92 4.76 -14.42
N SER A 475 -19.04 5.10 -13.14
CA SER A 475 -18.10 4.79 -12.06
C SER A 475 -18.12 3.29 -11.71
N VAL A 476 -17.78 2.44 -12.68
CA VAL A 476 -17.73 0.95 -12.54
C VAL A 476 -16.30 0.41 -12.76
N SER A 477 -15.27 1.23 -12.97
CA SER A 477 -14.06 0.76 -13.66
C SER A 477 -13.04 -0.04 -12.82
N THR A 478 -12.78 0.20 -11.53
CA THR A 478 -11.66 -0.48 -10.84
C THR A 478 -12.01 -1.87 -10.28
N SER A 479 -13.19 -2.07 -9.70
CA SER A 479 -13.67 -3.41 -9.31
C SER A 479 -13.92 -4.30 -10.53
N THR A 480 -14.36 -3.70 -11.63
CA THR A 480 -14.60 -4.41 -12.89
C THR A 480 -13.29 -4.76 -13.59
N GLU A 481 -12.28 -3.88 -13.61
CA GLU A 481 -10.95 -4.19 -14.15
C GLU A 481 -10.33 -5.37 -13.40
N GLU A 482 -10.34 -5.34 -12.06
CA GLU A 482 -9.81 -6.43 -11.24
C GLU A 482 -10.55 -7.75 -11.47
N GLN A 483 -11.89 -7.68 -11.52
CA GLN A 483 -12.71 -8.85 -11.82
C GLN A 483 -12.43 -9.40 -13.23
N MET A 484 -12.29 -8.53 -14.22
CA MET A 484 -12.19 -8.90 -15.63
C MET A 484 -10.78 -9.29 -16.06
N TYR A 485 -9.74 -8.63 -15.53
CA TYR A 485 -8.41 -8.69 -16.13
C TYR A 485 -7.33 -9.29 -15.25
N ARG A 486 -7.47 -9.29 -13.92
CA ARG A 486 -6.45 -9.87 -13.04
C ARG A 486 -6.34 -11.38 -13.27
N PRO A 487 -5.15 -11.88 -13.66
CA PRO A 487 -4.93 -13.31 -13.87
C PRO A 487 -5.30 -14.11 -12.64
N ASN A 488 -5.90 -15.28 -12.85
CA ASN A 488 -6.25 -16.22 -11.80
C ASN A 488 -5.02 -16.96 -11.26
N PHE A 489 -4.00 -17.17 -12.10
CA PHE A 489 -2.87 -18.03 -11.72
C PHE A 489 -1.50 -17.65 -12.29
N HIS A 490 -1.45 -16.69 -13.21
CA HIS A 490 -0.19 -16.05 -13.56
C HIS A 490 0.23 -15.08 -12.45
N PHE A 491 1.52 -15.03 -12.13
CA PHE A 491 1.98 -14.05 -11.16
C PHE A 491 1.83 -12.65 -11.72
N THR A 492 1.25 -11.75 -10.93
CA THR A 492 1.29 -10.30 -11.12
C THR A 492 1.47 -9.69 -9.74
N PRO A 493 2.21 -8.57 -9.59
CA PRO A 493 2.25 -7.87 -8.32
C PRO A 493 0.84 -7.43 -7.90
N LYS A 494 0.63 -7.24 -6.60
CA LYS A 494 -0.63 -6.69 -6.09
C LYS A 494 -0.94 -5.31 -6.69
N LYS A 495 0.09 -4.51 -6.95
CA LYS A 495 -0.04 -3.18 -7.57
C LYS A 495 1.21 -2.77 -8.33
N GLY A 496 1.09 -1.75 -9.17
CA GLY A 496 2.22 -1.10 -9.84
C GLY A 496 2.73 -1.88 -11.04
N TRP A 497 3.86 -1.43 -11.57
CA TRP A 497 4.48 -1.97 -12.79
C TRP A 497 5.40 -3.14 -12.50
N MET A 498 5.26 -4.23 -13.26
CA MET A 498 6.25 -5.30 -13.35
C MET A 498 6.77 -5.48 -14.78
N ASN A 499 8.07 -5.71 -14.93
CA ASN A 499 8.63 -6.32 -16.13
C ASN A 499 9.40 -7.62 -15.87
N ASP A 500 10.70 -7.62 -16.10
CA ASP A 500 11.53 -8.81 -16.23
C ASP A 500 11.55 -9.63 -14.93
N PRO A 501 11.39 -10.96 -14.98
CA PRO A 501 11.77 -11.83 -13.88
C PRO A 501 13.28 -11.74 -13.61
N ASN A 502 13.67 -11.73 -12.35
CA ASN A 502 15.05 -11.56 -11.89
C ASN A 502 15.38 -12.53 -10.76
N GLY A 503 16.68 -12.73 -10.50
CA GLY A 503 17.12 -13.31 -9.23
C GLY A 503 16.58 -14.72 -8.91
N MET A 504 16.21 -15.50 -9.91
CA MET A 504 15.44 -16.74 -9.73
C MET A 504 16.29 -17.86 -9.13
N PHE A 505 15.97 -18.34 -7.92
CA PHE A 505 16.61 -19.53 -7.33
C PHE A 505 15.65 -20.33 -6.45
N TYR A 506 16.01 -21.59 -6.15
CA TYR A 506 15.34 -22.40 -5.14
C TYR A 506 16.18 -22.46 -3.86
N ALA A 507 15.55 -22.16 -2.72
CA ALA A 507 16.17 -22.28 -1.40
C ALA A 507 15.12 -22.59 -0.34
N ASN A 508 15.49 -23.42 0.64
CA ASN A 508 14.68 -23.71 1.83
C ASN A 508 13.20 -24.10 1.54
N GLY A 509 12.96 -24.87 0.48
CA GLY A 509 11.59 -25.29 0.13
C GLY A 509 10.81 -24.34 -0.77
N TYR A 510 11.40 -23.21 -1.18
CA TYR A 510 10.74 -22.17 -1.95
C TYR A 510 11.44 -21.90 -3.27
N TYR A 511 10.65 -21.72 -4.32
CA TYR A 511 11.05 -21.07 -5.55
C TYR A 511 10.89 -19.56 -5.37
N HIS A 512 12.00 -18.82 -5.50
CA HIS A 512 12.00 -17.36 -5.43
C HIS A 512 11.79 -16.78 -6.83
N LEU A 513 10.92 -15.79 -6.92
CA LEU A 513 10.67 -14.98 -8.10
C LEU A 513 10.93 -13.52 -7.73
N PHE A 514 12.06 -12.96 -8.15
CA PHE A 514 12.23 -11.52 -8.14
C PHE A 514 11.81 -10.97 -9.49
N TYR A 515 11.56 -9.67 -9.56
CA TYR A 515 11.12 -9.04 -10.78
C TYR A 515 11.39 -7.55 -10.75
N GLN A 516 11.65 -6.97 -11.93
CA GLN A 516 11.72 -5.52 -12.10
C GLN A 516 10.39 -4.91 -11.70
N TYR A 517 10.44 -4.00 -10.74
CA TYR A 517 9.25 -3.50 -10.06
C TYR A 517 9.29 -1.99 -9.86
N TYR A 518 8.16 -1.34 -10.14
CA TYR A 518 7.93 0.03 -9.68
C TYR A 518 6.65 0.09 -8.82
N PRO A 519 6.79 0.21 -7.48
CA PRO A 519 5.66 0.16 -6.55
C PRO A 519 4.75 1.39 -6.57
N ASP A 520 5.26 2.50 -7.07
CA ASP A 520 4.65 3.84 -6.94
C ASP A 520 4.00 4.33 -8.24
N GLY A 521 3.98 3.51 -9.29
CA GLY A 521 3.28 3.82 -10.52
C GLY A 521 3.05 2.60 -11.39
N ASN A 522 2.09 2.72 -12.30
CA ASN A 522 1.69 1.65 -13.20
C ASN A 522 2.34 1.74 -14.59
N LYS A 523 3.49 2.41 -14.68
CA LYS A 523 4.34 2.52 -15.86
C LYS A 523 5.78 2.32 -15.42
N TRP A 524 6.68 2.11 -16.36
CA TRP A 524 8.10 2.02 -16.05
C TRP A 524 8.60 3.30 -15.35
N GLY A 525 9.40 3.15 -14.30
CA GLY A 525 9.87 4.22 -13.42
C GLY A 525 11.13 3.82 -12.65
N PRO A 526 11.40 4.43 -11.48
CA PRO A 526 12.47 4.00 -10.57
C PRO A 526 12.39 2.50 -10.25
N MET A 527 13.26 1.72 -10.88
CA MET A 527 13.20 0.27 -10.80
C MET A 527 13.77 -0.25 -9.47
N HIS A 528 13.04 -1.22 -8.93
CA HIS A 528 13.37 -2.04 -7.77
C HIS A 528 13.41 -3.51 -8.19
N TRP A 529 13.93 -4.37 -7.33
CA TRP A 529 13.58 -5.80 -7.37
C TRP A 529 12.43 -6.10 -6.41
N GLY A 530 11.24 -6.34 -6.95
CA GLY A 530 10.14 -6.97 -6.23
C GLY A 530 10.46 -8.43 -5.91
N HIS A 531 9.67 -9.07 -5.05
CA HIS A 531 9.91 -10.45 -4.61
C HIS A 531 8.60 -11.19 -4.36
N ALA A 532 8.53 -12.43 -4.82
CA ALA A 532 7.51 -13.39 -4.48
C ALA A 532 8.13 -14.78 -4.28
N ILE A 533 7.44 -15.62 -3.53
CA ILE A 533 7.85 -17.02 -3.31
C ILE A 533 6.71 -17.97 -3.63
N SER A 534 7.05 -19.19 -4.03
CA SER A 534 6.09 -20.27 -4.21
C SER A 534 6.69 -21.61 -3.78
N LYS A 535 5.84 -22.55 -3.37
CA LYS A 535 6.24 -23.95 -3.14
C LYS A 535 6.00 -24.83 -4.36
N ASP A 536 5.27 -24.34 -5.36
CA ASP A 536 4.77 -25.13 -6.49
C ASP A 536 4.75 -24.40 -7.82
N LEU A 537 5.32 -23.19 -7.89
CA LEU A 537 5.42 -22.33 -9.09
C LEU A 537 4.07 -21.82 -9.62
N VAL A 538 2.97 -22.06 -8.88
CA VAL A 538 1.61 -21.66 -9.28
C VAL A 538 1.02 -20.71 -8.25
N LYS A 539 1.01 -21.10 -6.96
CA LYS A 539 0.54 -20.21 -5.89
C LYS A 539 1.70 -19.37 -5.39
N TRP A 540 1.63 -18.08 -5.67
CA TRP A 540 2.66 -17.11 -5.32
C TRP A 540 2.25 -16.26 -4.12
N GLU A 541 3.20 -16.05 -3.22
CA GLU A 541 3.09 -15.16 -2.09
C GLU A 541 4.07 -13.99 -2.28
N GLU A 542 3.53 -12.81 -2.59
CA GLU A 542 4.32 -11.58 -2.71
C GLU A 542 4.95 -11.20 -1.36
N GLN A 543 6.26 -10.96 -1.39
CA GLN A 543 7.12 -10.60 -0.27
C GLN A 543 7.45 -9.09 -0.33
N PRO A 544 8.07 -8.53 0.74
CA PRO A 544 8.62 -7.18 0.67
C PRO A 544 9.62 -7.02 -0.50
N ILE A 545 9.78 -5.78 -0.99
CA ILE A 545 10.77 -5.45 -2.02
C ILE A 545 12.16 -5.88 -1.53
N ALA A 546 12.89 -6.55 -2.41
CA ALA A 546 14.19 -7.12 -2.11
C ALA A 546 15.31 -6.08 -2.17
N ILE A 547 15.40 -5.35 -3.29
CA ILE A 547 16.47 -4.38 -3.54
C ILE A 547 15.85 -3.05 -3.98
N TYR A 548 16.07 -2.02 -3.16
CA TYR A 548 15.61 -0.66 -3.42
C TYR A 548 16.68 0.14 -4.21
N PRO A 549 16.28 1.09 -5.08
CA PRO A 549 17.18 2.04 -5.72
C PRO A 549 17.80 3.00 -4.68
N ASP A 550 18.99 3.54 -4.98
CA ASP A 550 19.62 4.58 -4.16
C ASP A 550 19.58 5.92 -4.92
N ASN A 551 18.79 6.87 -4.45
CA ASN A 551 18.59 8.17 -5.11
C ASN A 551 18.19 8.01 -6.59
N ASP A 552 18.96 8.59 -7.52
CA ASP A 552 18.77 8.52 -8.98
C ASP A 552 19.38 7.26 -9.62
N LYS A 553 19.74 6.23 -8.84
CA LYS A 553 20.33 4.99 -9.35
C LYS A 553 19.35 3.84 -9.28
N TYR A 554 18.83 3.45 -10.43
CA TYR A 554 17.79 2.42 -10.55
C TYR A 554 18.40 1.02 -10.52
N ILE A 555 17.65 0.06 -9.97
CA ILE A 555 18.04 -1.35 -9.91
C ILE A 555 17.46 -2.04 -11.14
N PHE A 556 18.30 -2.33 -12.12
CA PHE A 556 17.94 -3.04 -13.34
C PHE A 556 18.06 -4.56 -13.16
N SER A 557 17.69 -5.28 -14.20
CA SER A 557 17.61 -6.73 -14.21
C SER A 557 18.95 -7.41 -13.89
N GLY A 558 18.87 -8.69 -13.56
CA GLY A 558 20.01 -9.51 -13.20
C GLY A 558 19.59 -10.85 -12.62
N SER A 559 20.51 -11.51 -11.95
CA SER A 559 20.36 -12.89 -11.49
C SER A 559 20.84 -13.06 -10.06
N ALA A 560 20.52 -14.22 -9.47
CA ALA A 560 21.00 -14.58 -8.16
C ALA A 560 21.39 -16.06 -8.12
N VAL A 561 22.41 -16.37 -7.34
CA VAL A 561 22.97 -17.71 -7.17
C VAL A 561 23.07 -18.05 -5.69
N VAL A 562 22.89 -19.33 -5.38
CA VAL A 562 23.14 -19.86 -4.03
C VAL A 562 24.61 -20.28 -3.98
N ASP A 563 25.43 -19.52 -3.25
CA ASP A 563 26.86 -19.75 -3.13
C ASP A 563 27.14 -20.76 -2.01
N THR A 564 26.88 -22.05 -2.32
CA THR A 564 26.93 -23.17 -1.36
C THR A 564 28.26 -23.32 -0.66
N ASP A 565 29.35 -23.04 -1.38
CA ASP A 565 30.72 -23.16 -0.88
C ASP A 565 31.24 -21.86 -0.26
N ASN A 566 30.38 -20.83 -0.16
CA ASN A 566 30.71 -19.51 0.33
C ASN A 566 31.99 -18.94 -0.34
N THR A 567 32.11 -19.16 -1.65
CA THR A 567 33.24 -18.67 -2.47
C THR A 567 33.37 -17.15 -2.42
N SER A 568 32.24 -16.45 -2.24
CA SER A 568 32.19 -15.00 -2.07
C SER A 568 32.73 -14.53 -0.72
N GLY A 569 32.72 -15.38 0.31
CA GLY A 569 33.04 -15.01 1.68
C GLY A 569 32.00 -14.08 2.34
N LEU A 570 30.80 -13.92 1.75
CA LEU A 570 29.72 -13.07 2.26
C LEU A 570 28.79 -13.79 3.24
N GLY A 571 28.99 -15.10 3.42
CA GLY A 571 28.21 -15.95 4.31
C GLY A 571 28.47 -15.69 5.80
N ASN A 572 27.42 -15.83 6.61
CA ASN A 572 27.50 -15.76 8.07
C ASN A 572 27.83 -17.11 8.75
N GLY A 573 28.05 -18.17 7.96
CA GLY A 573 28.35 -19.53 8.43
C GLY A 573 27.13 -20.35 8.89
N LYS A 574 25.91 -19.81 8.85
CA LYS A 574 24.67 -20.53 9.22
C LYS A 574 23.92 -21.09 8.03
N THR A 575 23.88 -20.34 6.94
CA THR A 575 23.27 -20.70 5.66
C THR A 575 24.20 -20.28 4.54
N ALA A 576 24.14 -20.97 3.40
CA ALA A 576 24.82 -20.52 2.19
C ALA A 576 24.34 -19.11 1.84
N PRO A 577 25.23 -18.14 1.60
CA PRO A 577 24.80 -16.83 1.15
C PRO A 577 24.19 -16.94 -0.24
N ILE A 578 23.18 -16.15 -0.49
CA ILE A 578 22.66 -15.93 -1.84
C ILE A 578 23.26 -14.62 -2.33
N VAL A 579 23.84 -14.64 -3.52
CA VAL A 579 24.44 -13.44 -4.12
C VAL A 579 23.62 -13.07 -5.35
N ALA A 580 23.03 -11.88 -5.33
CA ALA A 580 22.41 -11.24 -6.47
C ALA A 580 23.46 -10.40 -7.18
N ILE A 581 23.54 -10.54 -8.50
CA ILE A 581 24.27 -9.64 -9.38
C ILE A 581 23.25 -8.92 -10.26
N TYR A 582 23.32 -7.60 -10.31
CA TYR A 582 22.33 -6.76 -10.96
C TYR A 582 22.97 -5.54 -11.60
N THR A 583 22.29 -4.98 -12.59
CA THR A 583 22.73 -3.73 -13.20
C THR A 583 22.27 -2.54 -12.36
N LEU A 584 23.19 -1.65 -12.02
CA LEU A 584 22.89 -0.34 -11.46
C LEU A 584 22.91 0.68 -12.61
N HIS A 585 21.76 1.32 -12.85
CA HIS A 585 21.61 2.34 -13.89
C HIS A 585 21.60 3.74 -13.30
N ASP A 586 22.53 4.58 -13.71
CA ASP A 586 22.71 5.95 -13.20
C ASP A 586 21.93 6.95 -14.07
N MET A 587 20.74 7.34 -13.60
CA MET A 587 19.88 8.29 -14.30
C MET A 587 20.49 9.69 -14.36
N THR A 588 21.39 10.04 -13.43
CA THR A 588 22.08 11.34 -13.47
C THR A 588 23.03 11.37 -14.66
N LYS A 589 23.86 10.35 -14.83
CA LYS A 589 24.74 10.22 -16.01
C LYS A 589 23.95 10.14 -17.31
N GLU A 590 22.81 9.47 -17.32
CA GLU A 590 21.96 9.39 -18.50
C GLU A 590 21.43 10.77 -18.91
N LYS A 591 20.93 11.56 -17.96
CA LYS A 591 20.46 12.93 -18.22
C LYS A 591 21.58 13.85 -18.72
N GLU A 592 22.83 13.56 -18.36
CA GLU A 592 24.02 14.25 -18.86
C GLU A 592 24.48 13.77 -20.26
N GLY A 593 23.82 12.75 -20.83
CA GLY A 593 24.17 12.20 -22.15
C GLY A 593 25.43 11.32 -22.15
N LYS A 594 25.86 10.82 -20.99
CA LYS A 594 27.00 9.91 -20.89
C LYS A 594 26.66 8.52 -21.42
N ILE A 595 27.69 7.77 -21.82
CA ILE A 595 27.55 6.40 -22.32
C ILE A 595 27.76 5.36 -21.22
N ASP A 596 28.52 5.66 -20.17
CA ASP A 596 28.86 4.72 -19.08
C ASP A 596 27.82 4.76 -17.94
N VAL A 597 26.55 4.60 -18.30
CA VAL A 597 25.39 4.75 -17.39
C VAL A 597 25.05 3.49 -16.59
N GLU A 598 25.45 2.31 -17.07
CA GLU A 598 25.10 1.02 -16.48
C GLU A 598 26.34 0.30 -15.96
N GLN A 599 26.34 -0.19 -14.72
CA GLN A 599 27.44 -0.98 -14.14
C GLN A 599 26.90 -2.20 -13.41
N GLN A 600 27.75 -3.20 -13.12
CA GLN A 600 27.30 -4.42 -12.44
C GLN A 600 27.68 -4.38 -10.97
N ASP A 601 26.67 -4.46 -10.13
CA ASP A 601 26.74 -4.43 -8.67
C ASP A 601 26.28 -5.78 -8.10
N ILE A 602 26.70 -6.11 -6.89
CA ILE A 602 26.16 -7.26 -6.15
C ILE A 602 25.48 -6.84 -4.84
N ALA A 603 24.52 -7.67 -4.42
CA ALA A 603 23.95 -7.69 -3.09
C ALA A 603 23.92 -9.14 -2.59
N TYR A 604 23.85 -9.34 -1.29
CA TYR A 604 23.79 -10.68 -0.72
C TYR A 604 22.73 -10.80 0.36
N SER A 605 22.23 -12.02 0.52
CA SER A 605 21.28 -12.42 1.54
C SER A 605 21.84 -13.58 2.35
N ASN A 606 21.66 -13.50 3.66
CA ASN A 606 22.07 -14.51 4.64
C ASN A 606 20.86 -15.12 5.38
N ASP A 607 19.66 -14.94 4.82
CA ASP A 607 18.40 -15.40 5.40
C ASP A 607 17.53 -16.18 4.41
N ASN A 608 18.13 -16.77 3.38
CA ASN A 608 17.45 -17.45 2.26
C ASN A 608 16.72 -16.49 1.30
N GLY A 609 17.17 -15.24 1.16
CA GLY A 609 16.71 -14.33 0.12
C GLY A 609 15.54 -13.43 0.49
N PHE A 610 15.23 -13.32 1.79
CA PHE A 610 14.15 -12.46 2.29
C PHE A 610 14.62 -11.02 2.53
N THR A 611 15.88 -10.85 2.97
CA THR A 611 16.50 -9.53 3.10
C THR A 611 17.85 -9.47 2.40
N TRP A 612 18.17 -8.30 1.88
CA TRP A 612 19.35 -8.08 1.04
C TRP A 612 20.21 -6.94 1.54
N GLN A 613 21.53 -7.16 1.50
CA GLN A 613 22.55 -6.17 1.79
C GLN A 613 23.38 -5.90 0.54
N LYS A 614 23.39 -4.67 0.06
CA LYS A 614 24.29 -4.24 -1.04
C LYS A 614 25.75 -4.30 -0.59
N PHE A 615 26.64 -4.77 -1.46
CA PHE A 615 28.08 -4.88 -1.19
C PHE A 615 28.80 -3.55 -1.41
N LYS A 616 28.52 -2.57 -0.53
CA LYS A 616 28.95 -1.17 -0.68
C LYS A 616 30.46 -1.00 -0.74
N GLU A 617 31.21 -1.87 -0.08
CA GLU A 617 32.66 -1.84 0.01
C GLU A 617 33.37 -2.28 -1.28
N GLY A 618 32.69 -3.02 -2.18
CA GLY A 618 33.30 -3.54 -3.41
C GLY A 618 32.50 -3.29 -4.69
N ASN A 619 31.29 -2.75 -4.62
CA ASN A 619 30.54 -2.36 -5.82
C ASN A 619 31.14 -1.12 -6.51
N PRO A 620 31.07 -1.03 -7.85
CA PRO A 620 30.66 -2.09 -8.76
C PRO A 620 31.70 -3.21 -8.87
N VAL A 621 31.23 -4.45 -9.00
CA VAL A 621 32.08 -5.63 -9.25
C VAL A 621 32.51 -5.73 -10.72
N VAL A 622 31.73 -5.17 -11.64
CA VAL A 622 32.13 -4.93 -13.04
C VAL A 622 31.80 -3.51 -13.44
N LYS A 623 32.84 -2.72 -13.69
CA LYS A 623 32.72 -1.34 -14.17
C LYS A 623 32.36 -1.32 -15.65
N ASN A 624 31.57 -0.33 -16.03
CA ASN A 624 31.26 -0.09 -17.44
C ASN A 624 32.53 0.26 -18.22
N PRO A 625 32.86 -0.44 -19.32
CA PRO A 625 34.05 -0.17 -20.13
C PRO A 625 33.85 0.94 -21.18
N GLY A 626 32.76 1.71 -21.12
CA GLY A 626 32.37 2.73 -22.12
C GLY A 626 31.31 2.25 -23.11
N ILE A 627 30.42 1.35 -22.69
CA ILE A 627 29.34 0.76 -23.49
C ILE A 627 27.99 1.27 -22.99
N ARG A 628 27.17 1.79 -23.91
CA ARG A 628 25.86 2.40 -23.59
C ARG A 628 24.87 1.44 -22.95
N ASP A 629 24.63 0.32 -23.63
CA ASP A 629 23.76 -0.76 -23.17
C ASP A 629 24.66 -1.89 -22.67
N PHE A 630 24.79 -2.03 -21.36
CA PHE A 630 25.71 -2.92 -20.65
C PHE A 630 25.01 -3.43 -19.39
N ARG A 631 24.12 -4.41 -19.55
CA ARG A 631 23.15 -4.80 -18.51
C ARG A 631 22.77 -6.28 -18.48
N ASP A 632 22.00 -6.62 -17.46
CA ASP A 632 21.32 -7.89 -17.22
C ASP A 632 22.28 -9.06 -16.97
N PRO A 633 23.12 -9.00 -15.92
CA PRO A 633 24.10 -10.05 -15.63
C PRO A 633 23.44 -11.36 -15.20
N LYS A 634 23.72 -12.44 -15.96
CA LYS A 634 23.41 -13.82 -15.57
C LYS A 634 24.64 -14.52 -15.02
N ALA A 635 24.66 -14.81 -13.72
CA ALA A 635 25.64 -15.70 -13.10
C ALA A 635 25.18 -17.15 -13.10
N THR A 636 26.11 -18.06 -13.36
CA THR A 636 25.94 -19.52 -13.26
C THR A 636 27.23 -20.17 -12.81
N TRP A 637 27.15 -21.34 -12.19
CA TRP A 637 28.31 -22.13 -11.82
C TRP A 637 28.64 -23.13 -12.94
N ASP A 638 29.88 -23.11 -13.41
CA ASP A 638 30.42 -24.07 -14.36
C ASP A 638 31.06 -25.23 -13.59
N GLU A 639 30.32 -26.34 -13.50
CA GLU A 639 30.76 -27.52 -12.76
C GLU A 639 31.98 -28.21 -13.38
N THR A 640 32.20 -28.05 -14.69
CA THR A 640 33.31 -28.72 -15.39
C THR A 640 34.62 -28.02 -15.08
N HIS A 641 34.63 -26.69 -15.15
CA HIS A 641 35.84 -25.89 -14.95
C HIS A 641 35.97 -25.29 -13.54
N LYS A 642 34.98 -25.51 -12.66
CA LYS A 642 34.93 -25.06 -11.26
C LYS A 642 35.12 -23.55 -11.13
N GLN A 643 34.30 -22.80 -11.86
CA GLN A 643 34.32 -21.34 -11.88
C GLN A 643 32.90 -20.76 -12.00
N TRP A 644 32.72 -19.53 -11.53
CA TRP A 644 31.53 -18.75 -11.83
C TRP A 644 31.66 -18.16 -13.23
N ILE A 645 30.61 -18.27 -14.03
CA ILE A 645 30.47 -17.62 -15.32
C ILE A 645 29.39 -16.56 -15.22
N MET A 646 29.66 -15.38 -15.74
CA MET A 646 28.66 -14.35 -15.96
C MET A 646 28.52 -14.08 -17.45
N VAL A 647 27.27 -14.09 -17.93
CA VAL A 647 26.91 -13.60 -19.26
C VAL A 647 26.20 -12.27 -19.10
N LEU A 648 26.64 -11.26 -19.84
CA LEU A 648 26.12 -9.90 -19.76
C LEU A 648 25.74 -9.41 -21.16
N ALA A 649 24.59 -8.76 -21.30
CA ALA A 649 24.24 -8.16 -22.58
C ALA A 649 24.98 -6.84 -22.77
N ALA A 650 25.63 -6.69 -23.92
CA ALA A 650 26.37 -5.50 -24.30
C ALA A 650 25.96 -5.07 -25.72
N GLN A 651 25.03 -4.12 -25.82
CA GLN A 651 24.41 -3.67 -27.08
C GLN A 651 23.75 -4.81 -27.87
N ASP A 652 24.45 -5.38 -28.83
CA ASP A 652 23.98 -6.32 -29.84
C ASP A 652 24.71 -7.69 -29.72
N ARG A 653 25.33 -7.95 -28.57
CA ARG A 653 26.07 -9.18 -28.28
C ARG A 653 26.05 -9.52 -26.79
N SER A 654 26.41 -10.74 -26.44
CA SER A 654 26.64 -11.17 -25.07
C SER A 654 28.13 -11.22 -24.78
N GLN A 655 28.55 -10.77 -23.60
CA GLN A 655 29.93 -10.86 -23.11
C GLN A 655 30.03 -11.87 -21.98
N PHE A 656 31.08 -12.69 -22.01
CA PHE A 656 31.37 -13.71 -21.02
C PHE A 656 32.46 -13.25 -20.07
N TYR A 657 32.26 -13.51 -18.78
CA TYR A 657 33.22 -13.24 -17.72
C TYR A 657 33.35 -14.47 -16.82
N LYS A 658 34.52 -14.67 -16.20
CA LYS A 658 34.71 -15.66 -15.14
C LYS A 658 35.03 -15.02 -13.80
N SER A 659 34.69 -15.71 -12.72
CA SER A 659 35.08 -15.35 -11.36
C SER A 659 35.33 -16.58 -10.50
N LYS A 660 36.16 -16.43 -9.47
CA LYS A 660 36.33 -17.43 -8.40
C LYS A 660 35.51 -17.11 -7.15
N ASP A 661 35.03 -15.88 -7.01
CA ASP A 661 34.50 -15.35 -5.74
C ASP A 661 33.29 -14.42 -5.91
N LEU A 662 32.70 -14.37 -7.11
CA LEU A 662 31.56 -13.50 -7.49
C LEU A 662 31.82 -11.99 -7.38
N LYS A 663 33.01 -11.57 -6.93
CA LYS A 663 33.39 -10.17 -6.72
C LYS A 663 34.38 -9.70 -7.77
N ASN A 664 35.35 -10.55 -8.12
CA ASN A 664 36.39 -10.25 -9.08
C ASN A 664 36.10 -10.96 -10.39
N TRP A 665 35.77 -10.20 -11.44
CA TRP A 665 35.39 -10.73 -12.75
C TRP A 665 36.46 -10.43 -13.79
N GLU A 666 36.83 -11.45 -14.56
CA GLU A 666 37.75 -11.38 -15.70
C GLU A 666 36.95 -11.57 -16.99
N TYR A 667 37.06 -10.64 -17.93
CA TYR A 667 36.47 -10.77 -19.26
C TYR A 667 37.09 -11.94 -20.04
N LEU A 668 36.27 -12.69 -20.78
CA LEU A 668 36.67 -13.85 -21.56
C LEU A 668 36.50 -13.62 -23.06
N SER A 669 35.25 -13.46 -23.50
CA SER A 669 34.89 -13.51 -24.91
C SER A 669 33.55 -12.81 -25.19
N ASP A 670 33.28 -12.54 -26.46
CA ASP A 670 31.98 -12.06 -26.95
C ASP A 670 31.30 -13.14 -27.79
N PHE A 671 29.97 -13.18 -27.76
CA PHE A 671 29.15 -14.00 -28.64
C PHE A 671 28.02 -13.17 -29.25
N GLY A 672 27.69 -13.43 -30.52
CA GLY A 672 26.37 -13.06 -31.05
C GLY A 672 26.32 -11.93 -32.06
N LYS A 673 27.34 -11.05 -32.18
CA LYS A 673 27.35 -9.82 -33.02
C LYS A 673 26.67 -9.88 -34.40
N ASN A 674 26.76 -11.03 -35.08
CA ASN A 674 26.18 -11.24 -36.41
C ASN A 674 25.36 -12.55 -36.50
N ILE A 675 24.92 -13.08 -35.37
CA ILE A 675 24.31 -14.41 -35.23
C ILE A 675 22.99 -14.29 -34.47
N GLY A 676 21.87 -14.61 -35.12
CA GLY A 676 20.55 -14.45 -34.53
C GLY A 676 19.86 -13.14 -34.90
N ALA A 677 18.79 -12.81 -34.20
CA ALA A 677 18.04 -11.57 -34.39
C ALA A 677 18.78 -10.36 -33.81
N HIS A 678 18.81 -9.27 -34.57
CA HIS A 678 19.49 -8.00 -34.25
C HIS A 678 18.62 -6.78 -34.55
N GLY A 679 17.30 -6.91 -34.38
CA GLY A 679 16.36 -5.80 -34.63
C GLY A 679 16.43 -4.66 -33.61
N GLY A 680 17.18 -4.86 -32.52
CA GLY A 680 17.25 -3.97 -31.36
C GLY A 680 18.31 -4.43 -30.37
N VAL A 681 18.30 -3.83 -29.18
CA VAL A 681 19.27 -4.12 -28.12
C VAL A 681 19.01 -5.51 -27.55
N TRP A 682 20.07 -6.28 -27.32
CA TRP A 682 20.04 -7.55 -26.62
C TRP A 682 19.93 -7.31 -25.11
N GLU A 683 19.06 -8.05 -24.45
CA GLU A 683 18.74 -7.93 -23.02
C GLU A 683 18.49 -9.32 -22.42
N CYS A 684 18.58 -9.43 -21.09
CA CYS A 684 18.21 -10.62 -20.31
C CYS A 684 18.80 -11.93 -20.86
N PRO A 685 20.14 -12.10 -20.90
CA PRO A 685 20.76 -13.38 -21.19
C PRO A 685 20.43 -14.40 -20.09
N ASP A 686 20.35 -15.67 -20.45
CA ASP A 686 20.39 -16.78 -19.51
C ASP A 686 21.25 -17.92 -20.06
N PHE A 687 22.19 -18.43 -19.25
CA PHE A 687 23.21 -19.36 -19.69
C PHE A 687 23.30 -20.56 -18.75
N PHE A 688 23.08 -21.75 -19.31
CA PHE A 688 23.07 -22.98 -18.52
C PHE A 688 23.41 -24.21 -19.36
N GLU A 689 23.97 -25.20 -18.70
CA GLU A 689 24.08 -26.55 -19.23
C GLU A 689 22.74 -27.29 -19.07
N ILE A 690 22.38 -28.08 -20.07
CA ILE A 690 21.21 -28.96 -20.06
C ILE A 690 21.52 -30.28 -20.74
N LYS A 691 20.94 -31.35 -20.18
CA LYS A 691 21.05 -32.72 -20.70
C LYS A 691 20.06 -32.93 -21.85
N VAL A 692 20.51 -33.57 -22.91
CA VAL A 692 19.65 -34.01 -24.02
C VAL A 692 18.76 -35.14 -23.50
N GLN A 693 17.44 -34.94 -23.60
CA GLN A 693 16.43 -35.85 -23.08
C GLN A 693 16.65 -37.28 -23.59
N GLY A 694 16.68 -38.24 -22.66
CA GLY A 694 16.85 -39.66 -22.99
C GLY A 694 18.29 -40.11 -23.30
N THR A 695 19.30 -39.24 -23.21
CA THR A 695 20.71 -39.58 -23.46
C THR A 695 21.61 -39.13 -22.32
N SER A 696 22.92 -39.39 -22.35
CA SER A 696 23.90 -38.79 -21.42
C SER A 696 24.56 -37.51 -21.94
N GLU A 697 24.25 -37.11 -23.17
CA GLU A 697 24.82 -35.94 -23.82
C GLU A 697 24.33 -34.65 -23.14
N THR A 698 25.23 -33.66 -23.01
CA THR A 698 24.90 -32.33 -22.53
C THR A 698 25.26 -31.28 -23.58
N LYS A 699 24.54 -30.16 -23.55
CA LYS A 699 24.84 -28.96 -24.34
C LYS A 699 24.65 -27.72 -23.48
N TRP A 700 25.34 -26.66 -23.86
CA TRP A 700 25.12 -25.33 -23.31
C TRP A 700 24.07 -24.60 -24.11
N VAL A 701 23.22 -23.86 -23.40
CA VAL A 701 22.15 -23.06 -23.97
C VAL A 701 22.34 -21.62 -23.52
N LEU A 702 22.31 -20.71 -24.48
CA LEU A 702 22.19 -19.27 -24.24
C LEU A 702 20.81 -18.82 -24.70
N ILE A 703 19.95 -18.45 -23.75
CA ILE A 703 18.75 -17.67 -24.02
C ILE A 703 19.14 -16.21 -24.08
N GLN A 704 18.58 -15.46 -25.02
CA GLN A 704 18.85 -14.04 -25.18
C GLN A 704 17.58 -13.33 -25.63
N SER A 705 17.16 -12.31 -24.89
CA SER A 705 16.03 -11.47 -25.28
C SER A 705 16.52 -10.27 -26.09
N LEU A 706 15.64 -9.68 -26.91
CA LEU A 706 15.92 -8.40 -27.60
C LEU A 706 14.68 -7.51 -27.76
N ASN A 707 14.92 -6.20 -27.84
CA ASN A 707 13.86 -5.22 -28.09
C ASN A 707 14.34 -4.03 -28.96
N PRO A 708 13.62 -3.68 -30.06
CA PRO A 708 12.61 -4.49 -30.75
C PRO A 708 13.25 -5.60 -31.60
N GLY A 709 12.44 -6.35 -32.34
CA GLY A 709 12.90 -7.39 -33.28
C GLY A 709 12.47 -8.82 -32.95
N GLY A 710 11.50 -9.00 -32.05
CA GLY A 710 10.89 -10.29 -31.73
C GLY A 710 10.22 -10.97 -32.93
N ALA A 711 9.93 -12.27 -32.80
CA ALA A 711 9.43 -13.14 -33.87
C ALA A 711 8.24 -12.55 -34.68
N ASN A 712 7.33 -11.86 -34.00
CA ASN A 712 6.13 -11.25 -34.59
C ASN A 712 6.01 -9.75 -34.29
N GLY A 713 7.13 -9.07 -34.02
CA GLY A 713 7.19 -7.65 -33.71
C GLY A 713 7.42 -7.34 -32.22
N GLY A 714 7.91 -6.13 -31.95
CA GLY A 714 8.25 -5.70 -30.60
C GLY A 714 9.36 -6.51 -29.94
N SER A 715 9.23 -6.78 -28.64
CA SER A 715 10.21 -7.54 -27.86
C SER A 715 10.01 -9.06 -27.99
N GLY A 716 11.09 -9.85 -27.89
CA GLY A 716 10.99 -11.32 -27.90
C GLY A 716 12.27 -12.02 -27.43
N THR A 717 12.21 -13.35 -27.27
CA THR A 717 13.29 -14.17 -26.70
C THR A 717 13.76 -15.27 -27.67
N GLN A 718 15.01 -15.18 -28.10
CA GLN A 718 15.70 -16.18 -28.92
C GLN A 718 16.59 -17.08 -28.05
N TYR A 719 17.05 -18.20 -28.62
CA TYR A 719 18.01 -19.07 -27.96
C TYR A 719 19.04 -19.66 -28.91
N PHE A 720 20.16 -20.08 -28.33
CA PHE A 720 21.31 -20.66 -29.00
C PHE A 720 21.73 -21.95 -28.29
N ILE A 721 22.10 -22.97 -29.07
CA ILE A 721 22.56 -24.26 -28.55
C ILE A 721 23.98 -24.51 -29.05
N GLY A 722 24.87 -24.92 -28.14
CA GLY A 722 26.26 -25.15 -28.46
C GLY A 722 27.05 -25.77 -27.32
N ASP A 723 28.36 -25.55 -27.35
CA ASP A 723 29.33 -26.04 -26.40
C ASP A 723 30.09 -24.86 -25.78
N PHE A 724 30.55 -25.04 -24.54
CA PHE A 724 31.31 -24.03 -23.80
C PHE A 724 32.58 -24.66 -23.23
N ASP A 725 33.73 -24.11 -23.58
CA ASP A 725 35.06 -24.64 -23.20
C ASP A 725 35.62 -24.03 -21.91
N GLY A 726 34.78 -23.32 -21.14
CA GLY A 726 35.19 -22.55 -19.96
C GLY A 726 35.56 -21.11 -20.28
N THR A 727 35.65 -20.72 -21.56
CA THR A 727 35.95 -19.35 -22.01
C THR A 727 35.05 -18.85 -23.13
N THR A 728 34.76 -19.70 -24.12
CA THR A 728 34.11 -19.35 -25.39
C THR A 728 32.92 -20.25 -25.64
N PHE A 729 31.77 -19.64 -25.95
CA PHE A 729 30.57 -20.35 -26.37
C PHE A 729 30.54 -20.51 -27.90
N THR A 730 30.50 -21.75 -28.37
CA THR A 730 30.51 -22.09 -29.81
C THR A 730 29.23 -22.82 -30.17
N LEU A 731 28.54 -22.37 -31.22
CA LEU A 731 27.31 -23.01 -31.69
C LEU A 731 27.56 -24.45 -32.15
N ASP A 732 26.58 -25.31 -31.90
CA ASP A 732 26.48 -26.59 -32.58
C ASP A 732 26.39 -26.37 -34.09
N SER A 733 27.07 -27.20 -34.88
CA SER A 733 27.20 -27.00 -36.33
C SER A 733 25.87 -27.09 -37.08
N ASN A 734 24.94 -27.95 -36.64
CA ASN A 734 23.62 -28.06 -37.28
C ASN A 734 22.70 -26.94 -36.80
N PHE A 735 22.79 -26.57 -35.53
CA PHE A 735 22.09 -25.42 -34.99
C PHE A 735 22.52 -24.12 -35.68
N ALA A 736 23.81 -23.93 -35.96
CA ALA A 736 24.34 -22.77 -36.68
C ALA A 736 23.71 -22.63 -38.08
N LYS A 737 23.63 -23.73 -38.85
CA LYS A 737 22.95 -23.75 -40.16
C LYS A 737 21.48 -23.36 -40.04
N ARG A 738 20.81 -23.82 -38.97
CA ARG A 738 19.42 -23.47 -38.69
C ARG A 738 19.28 -21.97 -38.40
N VAL A 739 20.11 -21.40 -37.54
CA VAL A 739 20.13 -19.95 -37.25
C VAL A 739 20.39 -19.15 -38.52
N GLU A 740 21.31 -19.57 -39.39
CA GLU A 740 21.58 -18.87 -40.65
C GLU A 740 20.36 -18.85 -41.59
N LYS A 741 19.64 -19.99 -41.65
CA LYS A 741 18.43 -20.17 -42.46
C LYS A 741 17.23 -19.42 -41.90
N GLU A 742 16.95 -19.57 -40.61
CA GLU A 742 15.77 -19.00 -39.92
C GLU A 742 16.01 -17.55 -39.45
N LYS A 743 17.25 -17.07 -39.52
CA LYS A 743 17.75 -15.81 -38.94
C LYS A 743 17.73 -15.74 -37.42
N ALA A 744 16.74 -16.36 -36.77
CA ALA A 744 16.69 -16.55 -35.33
C ALA A 744 15.84 -17.76 -34.97
N VAL A 745 16.16 -18.39 -33.85
CA VAL A 745 15.36 -19.50 -33.29
C VAL A 745 14.74 -19.01 -31.98
N TRP A 746 13.42 -19.11 -31.89
CA TRP A 746 12.63 -18.47 -30.83
C TRP A 746 12.17 -19.49 -29.80
N ILE A 747 12.20 -19.11 -28.52
CA ILE A 747 11.64 -19.94 -27.43
C ILE A 747 10.11 -19.83 -27.40
N ASP A 748 9.58 -18.69 -27.86
CA ASP A 748 8.17 -18.38 -27.98
C ASP A 748 7.99 -17.48 -29.21
N TYR A 749 7.01 -17.80 -30.04
CA TYR A 749 6.70 -17.06 -31.26
C TYR A 749 5.61 -16.01 -31.02
N GLY A 750 4.96 -16.02 -29.86
CA GLY A 750 3.97 -15.02 -29.46
C GLY A 750 4.60 -13.64 -29.21
N LYS A 751 3.74 -12.62 -29.17
CA LYS A 751 4.18 -11.26 -28.90
C LYS A 751 4.45 -11.01 -27.42
N ASP A 752 3.87 -11.80 -26.52
CA ASP A 752 3.87 -11.54 -25.07
C ASP A 752 4.70 -12.56 -24.30
N ASN A 753 5.95 -12.75 -24.71
CA ASN A 753 6.95 -13.49 -23.94
C ASN A 753 8.32 -12.82 -24.12
N TYR A 754 8.79 -12.19 -23.05
CA TYR A 754 10.05 -11.46 -23.02
C TYR A 754 10.82 -11.68 -21.71
N ALA A 755 12.12 -11.34 -21.71
CA ALA A 755 12.97 -11.41 -20.52
C ALA A 755 12.91 -12.77 -19.82
N GLY A 756 12.79 -13.84 -20.61
CA GLY A 756 12.63 -15.19 -20.11
C GLY A 756 13.90 -15.73 -19.46
N VAL A 757 13.82 -16.12 -18.19
CA VAL A 757 14.97 -16.64 -17.41
C VAL A 757 14.60 -17.89 -16.61
N THR A 758 15.62 -18.61 -16.15
CA THR A 758 15.53 -19.89 -15.48
C THR A 758 15.97 -19.83 -14.02
N TRP A 759 15.41 -20.71 -13.21
CA TRP A 759 15.79 -20.85 -11.80
C TRP A 759 17.18 -21.48 -11.64
N ASN A 760 17.97 -20.90 -10.73
CA ASN A 760 19.20 -21.46 -10.19
C ASN A 760 18.90 -22.39 -9.00
N ASN A 761 19.86 -23.27 -8.68
CA ASN A 761 19.82 -24.14 -7.49
C ASN A 761 18.56 -25.03 -7.34
N ILE A 762 17.97 -25.48 -8.45
CA ILE A 762 16.91 -26.48 -8.42
C ILE A 762 17.48 -27.80 -7.85
N PRO A 763 16.83 -28.44 -6.85
CA PRO A 763 17.35 -29.66 -6.24
C PRO A 763 17.53 -30.77 -7.27
N SER A 764 18.59 -31.57 -7.15
CA SER A 764 18.86 -32.69 -8.06
C SER A 764 17.72 -33.72 -8.09
N ALA A 765 16.94 -33.83 -7.02
CA ALA A 765 15.75 -34.69 -6.96
C ALA A 765 14.59 -34.20 -7.87
N ASP A 766 14.51 -32.90 -8.13
CA ASP A 766 13.61 -32.33 -9.13
C ASP A 766 14.26 -32.42 -10.51
N GLY A 767 15.48 -31.89 -10.65
CA GLY A 767 16.32 -32.03 -11.85
C GLY A 767 15.81 -31.29 -13.10
N ARG A 768 14.66 -30.62 -13.05
CA ARG A 768 14.11 -29.86 -14.19
C ARG A 768 14.85 -28.53 -14.39
N ARG A 769 14.91 -28.08 -15.64
CA ARG A 769 15.20 -26.68 -15.97
C ARG A 769 13.89 -25.92 -16.06
N LEU A 770 13.65 -25.04 -15.09
CA LEU A 770 12.41 -24.27 -14.97
C LEU A 770 12.62 -22.87 -15.52
N PHE A 771 11.65 -22.35 -16.26
CA PHE A 771 11.68 -21.08 -17.00
C PHE A 771 10.42 -20.27 -16.74
N ILE A 772 10.56 -18.95 -16.70
CA ILE A 772 9.44 -18.03 -16.72
C ILE A 772 9.85 -16.74 -17.44
N GLY A 773 8.93 -16.19 -18.24
CA GLY A 773 9.09 -14.90 -18.91
C GLY A 773 8.07 -13.87 -18.47
N TRP A 774 8.37 -12.61 -18.76
CA TRP A 774 7.42 -11.50 -18.69
C TRP A 774 6.39 -11.62 -19.81
N MET A 775 5.11 -11.70 -19.43
CA MET A 775 3.99 -11.86 -20.36
C MET A 775 3.47 -10.48 -20.78
N SER A 776 4.29 -9.76 -21.55
CA SER A 776 3.96 -8.48 -22.16
C SER A 776 4.93 -8.16 -23.30
N ASN A 777 4.78 -6.99 -23.91
CA ASN A 777 5.65 -6.51 -24.98
C ASN A 777 5.90 -5.02 -24.88
N TRP A 778 7.16 -4.59 -25.03
CA TRP A 778 7.54 -3.19 -24.92
C TRP A 778 6.80 -2.23 -25.86
N GLU A 779 6.27 -2.70 -26.99
CA GLU A 779 5.51 -1.86 -27.93
C GLU A 779 4.22 -1.27 -27.34
N TYR A 780 3.61 -1.97 -26.38
CA TYR A 780 2.32 -1.59 -25.81
C TYR A 780 2.22 -1.81 -24.31
N ALA A 781 3.25 -2.35 -23.64
CA ALA A 781 3.23 -2.65 -22.21
C ALA A 781 2.84 -1.42 -21.38
N GLN A 782 3.25 -0.21 -21.75
CA GLN A 782 2.88 1.03 -21.04
C GLN A 782 1.44 1.53 -21.29
N GLN A 783 0.67 0.86 -22.16
CA GLN A 783 -0.61 1.32 -22.69
C GLN A 783 -1.76 0.32 -22.43
N VAL A 784 -1.45 -0.93 -22.05
CA VAL A 784 -2.46 -1.95 -21.76
C VAL A 784 -3.49 -1.48 -20.73
N PRO A 785 -4.76 -1.90 -20.82
CA PRO A 785 -5.87 -1.36 -20.03
C PRO A 785 -5.96 -1.97 -18.61
N THR A 786 -4.82 -2.13 -17.94
CA THR A 786 -4.72 -2.44 -16.50
C THR A 786 -4.13 -1.23 -15.78
N ASN A 787 -4.75 -0.78 -14.68
CA ASN A 787 -4.44 0.48 -13.99
C ASN A 787 -3.93 0.28 -12.56
N ALA A 788 -4.42 -0.74 -11.84
CA ALA A 788 -3.98 -1.01 -10.47
C ALA A 788 -2.62 -1.75 -10.45
N TRP A 789 -2.46 -2.67 -11.38
CA TRP A 789 -1.26 -3.47 -11.61
C TRP A 789 -0.95 -3.46 -13.10
N ARG A 790 0.26 -3.87 -13.48
CA ARG A 790 0.61 -4.03 -14.87
C ARG A 790 1.56 -5.16 -15.13
N SER A 791 1.19 -5.88 -16.17
CA SER A 791 1.83 -7.09 -16.67
C SER A 791 1.76 -8.27 -15.72
N ALA A 792 1.99 -9.45 -16.26
CA ALA A 792 2.04 -10.70 -15.53
C ALA A 792 3.26 -11.50 -16.00
N THR A 793 3.56 -12.60 -15.33
CA THR A 793 4.45 -13.61 -15.86
C THR A 793 3.69 -14.55 -16.79
N THR A 794 4.41 -15.25 -17.65
CA THR A 794 3.93 -16.49 -18.28
C THR A 794 3.71 -17.58 -17.22
N ILE A 795 3.07 -18.70 -17.57
CA ILE A 795 3.09 -19.85 -16.67
C ILE A 795 4.53 -20.33 -16.52
N ALA A 796 4.93 -20.79 -15.34
CA ALA A 796 6.22 -21.46 -15.20
C ALA A 796 6.27 -22.68 -16.14
N ARG A 797 7.40 -22.86 -16.83
CA ARG A 797 7.60 -23.90 -17.84
C ARG A 797 8.79 -24.77 -17.50
N GLU A 798 8.69 -26.06 -17.76
CA GLU A 798 9.84 -26.95 -17.90
C GLU A 798 10.39 -26.83 -19.31
N ILE A 799 11.69 -26.49 -19.41
CA ILE A 799 12.45 -26.55 -20.65
C ILE A 799 13.20 -27.87 -20.70
N GLN A 800 13.12 -28.56 -21.83
CA GLN A 800 13.90 -29.76 -22.11
C GLN A 800 14.63 -29.59 -23.44
N LEU A 801 15.85 -30.14 -23.52
CA LEU A 801 16.59 -30.22 -24.76
C LEU A 801 16.28 -31.56 -25.44
N ILE A 802 15.77 -31.51 -26.66
CA ILE A 802 15.54 -32.70 -27.47
C ILE A 802 16.47 -32.72 -28.68
N LYS A 803 16.75 -33.94 -29.17
CA LYS A 803 17.49 -34.17 -30.41
C LYS A 803 16.61 -34.96 -31.38
N LYS A 804 16.33 -34.39 -32.55
CA LYS A 804 15.60 -35.05 -33.66
C LYS A 804 16.55 -35.23 -34.84
N GLY A 805 16.97 -36.48 -35.09
CA GLY A 805 18.08 -36.74 -36.00
C GLY A 805 19.35 -36.08 -35.45
N GLU A 806 19.92 -35.15 -36.21
CA GLU A 806 21.09 -34.37 -35.79
C GLU A 806 20.78 -32.94 -35.32
N ASN A 807 19.49 -32.57 -35.25
CA ASN A 807 19.08 -31.22 -34.88
C ASN A 807 18.64 -31.15 -33.41
N TYR A 808 19.20 -30.18 -32.69
CA TYR A 808 18.81 -29.84 -31.33
C TYR A 808 17.68 -28.81 -31.32
N SER A 809 16.78 -28.91 -30.34
CA SER A 809 15.74 -27.91 -30.09
C SER A 809 15.32 -27.94 -28.63
N LEU A 810 14.92 -26.77 -28.13
CA LEU A 810 14.23 -26.70 -26.84
C LEU A 810 12.75 -26.99 -27.04
N VAL A 811 12.17 -27.77 -26.13
CA VAL A 811 10.73 -27.85 -25.93
C VAL A 811 10.36 -27.21 -24.61
N SER A 812 9.24 -26.52 -24.56
CA SER A 812 8.79 -25.76 -23.39
C SER A 812 7.37 -26.17 -23.02
N ASN A 813 7.15 -26.70 -21.81
CA ASN A 813 5.83 -27.16 -21.37
C ASN A 813 5.47 -26.57 -20.00
N PRO A 814 4.19 -26.29 -19.71
CA PRO A 814 3.77 -25.85 -18.38
C PRO A 814 4.19 -26.84 -17.30
N VAL A 815 4.60 -26.32 -16.14
CA VAL A 815 4.94 -27.13 -14.97
C VAL A 815 3.80 -28.06 -14.56
N LYS A 816 4.12 -29.30 -14.18
CA LYS A 816 3.13 -30.33 -13.85
C LYS A 816 2.28 -29.97 -12.62
N GLU A 817 2.79 -29.10 -11.76
CA GLU A 817 2.18 -28.61 -10.52
C GLU A 817 0.81 -27.97 -10.75
N ILE A 818 0.58 -27.33 -11.90
CA ILE A 818 -0.72 -26.72 -12.23
C ILE A 818 -1.87 -27.75 -12.23
N ASN A 819 -1.58 -29.02 -12.49
CA ASN A 819 -2.60 -30.08 -12.49
C ASN A 819 -3.16 -30.38 -11.09
N LYS A 820 -2.50 -29.95 -10.01
CA LYS A 820 -3.02 -30.10 -8.64
C LYS A 820 -4.28 -29.28 -8.39
N TYR A 821 -4.51 -28.25 -9.21
CA TYR A 821 -5.62 -27.31 -9.06
C TYR A 821 -6.81 -27.62 -9.97
N VAL A 822 -6.79 -28.77 -10.65
CA VAL A 822 -7.93 -29.18 -11.49
C VAL A 822 -9.13 -29.47 -10.60
N SER A 823 -10.15 -28.61 -10.70
CA SER A 823 -11.39 -28.72 -9.94
C SER A 823 -12.47 -29.47 -10.69
N LYS A 824 -12.43 -29.42 -12.04
CA LYS A 824 -13.41 -30.04 -12.91
C LYS A 824 -12.75 -30.47 -14.21
N THR A 825 -13.04 -31.70 -14.65
CA THR A 825 -12.57 -32.22 -15.95
C THR A 825 -13.74 -32.57 -16.85
N ILE A 826 -13.68 -32.12 -18.10
CA ILE A 826 -14.56 -32.55 -19.18
C ILE A 826 -13.72 -33.36 -20.16
N LYS A 827 -14.06 -34.64 -20.32
CA LYS A 827 -13.53 -35.48 -21.41
C LYS A 827 -14.53 -35.46 -22.54
N GLY A 828 -14.15 -34.89 -23.67
CA GLY A 828 -14.99 -34.83 -24.86
C GLY A 828 -14.94 -36.13 -25.66
N LYS A 829 -16.01 -36.43 -26.41
CA LYS A 829 -15.97 -37.46 -27.44
C LYS A 829 -15.09 -36.98 -28.60
N ASN A 830 -14.57 -37.92 -29.38
CA ASN A 830 -13.93 -37.57 -30.66
C ASN A 830 -14.94 -36.77 -31.51
N LEU A 831 -14.52 -35.64 -32.04
CA LEU A 831 -15.33 -34.80 -32.92
C LEU A 831 -14.89 -35.08 -34.35
N ASN A 832 -15.84 -35.45 -35.21
CA ASN A 832 -15.59 -35.65 -36.64
C ASN A 832 -16.72 -34.99 -37.44
N GLY A 833 -16.38 -34.11 -38.38
CA GLY A 833 -17.36 -33.44 -39.24
C GLY A 833 -16.78 -32.31 -40.07
N LYS A 834 -17.59 -31.78 -40.99
CA LYS A 834 -17.25 -30.60 -41.81
C LYS A 834 -17.83 -29.32 -41.22
N GLY A 835 -17.19 -28.18 -41.48
CA GLY A 835 -17.66 -26.88 -41.01
C GLY A 835 -17.30 -26.61 -39.53
N LYS A 836 -18.13 -25.81 -38.84
CA LYS A 836 -17.88 -25.39 -37.45
C LYS A 836 -18.43 -26.42 -36.45
N LEU A 837 -17.54 -27.04 -35.69
CA LEU A 837 -17.86 -27.98 -34.62
C LEU A 837 -17.66 -27.31 -33.25
N SER A 838 -18.63 -27.45 -32.34
CA SER A 838 -18.51 -26.95 -30.96
C SER A 838 -17.67 -27.91 -30.11
N ILE A 839 -16.65 -27.37 -29.43
CA ILE A 839 -15.83 -28.09 -28.44
C ILE A 839 -16.42 -27.84 -27.04
N VAL A 840 -16.74 -26.59 -26.73
CA VAL A 840 -17.36 -26.16 -25.47
C VAL A 840 -18.55 -25.27 -25.77
N ALA A 841 -19.70 -25.58 -25.19
CA ALA A 841 -20.87 -24.73 -25.18
C ALA A 841 -20.86 -23.76 -23.96
N PRO A 842 -21.51 -22.59 -24.06
CA PRO A 842 -21.62 -21.63 -22.95
C PRO A 842 -22.06 -22.26 -21.63
N GLY A 843 -21.43 -21.84 -20.54
CA GLY A 843 -21.76 -22.26 -19.16
C GLY A 843 -21.31 -23.67 -18.77
N LYS A 844 -20.62 -24.43 -19.64
CA LYS A 844 -20.16 -25.79 -19.31
C LYS A 844 -18.87 -25.81 -18.50
N ILE A 845 -17.94 -24.92 -18.80
CA ILE A 845 -16.66 -24.78 -18.10
C ILE A 845 -16.28 -23.30 -18.06
N ASP A 846 -15.60 -22.89 -17.01
CA ASP A 846 -15.04 -21.55 -16.94
C ASP A 846 -13.74 -21.48 -17.76
N LEU A 847 -13.81 -20.85 -18.94
CA LEU A 847 -12.67 -20.71 -19.85
C LEU A 847 -11.68 -19.64 -19.40
N THR A 848 -11.98 -18.85 -18.35
CA THR A 848 -11.04 -17.88 -17.78
C THR A 848 -10.00 -18.51 -16.87
N GLN A 849 -10.10 -19.83 -16.63
CA GLN A 849 -9.19 -20.60 -15.79
C GLN A 849 -9.18 -22.06 -16.24
N ALA A 850 -8.68 -22.30 -17.46
CA ALA A 850 -8.79 -23.62 -18.09
C ALA A 850 -7.51 -24.09 -18.79
N ILE A 851 -7.32 -25.41 -18.80
CA ILE A 851 -6.33 -26.11 -19.61
C ILE A 851 -7.09 -26.98 -20.63
N VAL A 852 -6.91 -26.69 -21.92
CA VAL A 852 -7.54 -27.42 -23.02
C VAL A 852 -6.50 -28.28 -23.72
N ASN A 853 -6.74 -29.57 -23.84
CA ASN A 853 -5.88 -30.50 -24.56
C ASN A 853 -6.70 -31.21 -25.64
N PHE A 854 -6.15 -31.32 -26.86
CA PHE A 854 -6.71 -32.16 -27.91
C PHE A 854 -5.67 -32.49 -28.99
N SER A 855 -5.99 -33.42 -29.88
CA SER A 855 -5.18 -33.74 -31.05
C SER A 855 -6.02 -33.65 -32.32
N LEU A 856 -5.55 -32.89 -33.30
CA LEU A 856 -6.05 -32.96 -34.67
C LEU A 856 -5.41 -34.15 -35.39
N LYS A 857 -6.24 -34.93 -36.06
CA LYS A 857 -5.86 -36.13 -36.83
C LYS A 857 -6.22 -35.95 -38.29
N ASN A 858 -5.55 -36.70 -39.17
CA ASN A 858 -5.83 -36.71 -40.61
C ASN A 858 -5.84 -35.32 -41.26
N ILE A 859 -4.98 -34.42 -40.78
CA ILE A 859 -4.91 -33.02 -41.21
C ILE A 859 -4.60 -32.94 -42.71
N LYS A 860 -5.42 -32.19 -43.45
CA LYS A 860 -5.31 -31.95 -44.91
C LYS A 860 -4.70 -30.58 -45.19
N GLN A 861 -4.50 -30.25 -46.47
CA GLN A 861 -4.06 -28.92 -46.90
C GLN A 861 -5.20 -27.92 -46.77
N ASP A 862 -5.42 -27.43 -45.56
CA ASP A 862 -6.46 -26.46 -45.22
C ASP A 862 -6.07 -25.67 -43.96
N THR A 863 -6.89 -24.69 -43.61
CA THR A 863 -6.82 -23.98 -42.34
C THR A 863 -7.77 -24.61 -41.33
N TYR A 864 -7.19 -25.04 -40.21
CA TYR A 864 -7.89 -25.54 -39.03
C TYR A 864 -7.94 -24.41 -38.00
N THR A 865 -9.10 -23.76 -37.89
CA THR A 865 -9.30 -22.59 -37.03
C THR A 865 -10.03 -22.99 -35.77
N ILE A 866 -9.40 -22.81 -34.63
CA ILE A 866 -10.01 -22.83 -33.31
C ILE A 866 -10.45 -21.40 -32.95
N THR A 867 -11.62 -21.26 -32.36
CA THR A 867 -12.21 -19.97 -32.01
C THR A 867 -12.77 -20.00 -30.59
N LEU A 868 -12.23 -19.11 -29.75
CA LEU A 868 -12.86 -18.66 -28.51
C LEU A 868 -13.81 -17.51 -28.85
N SER A 869 -15.03 -17.54 -28.33
CA SER A 869 -16.02 -16.49 -28.58
C SER A 869 -16.92 -16.23 -27.37
N ASN A 870 -17.51 -15.05 -27.31
CA ASN A 870 -18.51 -14.67 -26.30
C ASN A 870 -19.79 -14.11 -26.94
N GLU A 871 -20.78 -13.79 -26.11
CA GLU A 871 -22.07 -13.24 -26.54
C GLU A 871 -21.98 -11.80 -27.02
N ALA A 872 -20.91 -11.07 -26.66
CA ALA A 872 -20.62 -9.73 -27.17
C ALA A 872 -20.09 -9.73 -28.62
N GLY A 873 -19.91 -10.90 -29.24
CA GLY A 873 -19.40 -11.03 -30.61
C GLY A 873 -17.88 -10.92 -30.72
N GLU A 874 -17.17 -10.88 -29.60
CA GLU A 874 -15.71 -10.88 -29.55
C GLU A 874 -15.20 -12.30 -29.83
N ALA A 875 -14.04 -12.38 -30.49
CA ALA A 875 -13.44 -13.65 -30.86
C ALA A 875 -11.91 -13.59 -30.84
N LEU A 876 -11.30 -14.66 -30.32
CA LEU A 876 -9.87 -14.95 -30.43
C LEU A 876 -9.72 -16.22 -31.27
N THR A 877 -9.01 -16.11 -32.40
CA THR A 877 -8.85 -17.24 -33.33
C THR A 877 -7.41 -17.69 -33.40
N PHE A 878 -7.19 -19.00 -33.42
CA PHE A 878 -5.85 -19.57 -33.48
C PHE A 878 -5.93 -20.96 -34.09
N GLY A 879 -4.80 -21.52 -34.50
CA GLY A 879 -4.78 -22.88 -35.03
C GLY A 879 -3.64 -23.11 -36.01
N LEU A 880 -3.91 -23.90 -37.02
CA LEU A 880 -2.94 -24.35 -38.01
C LEU A 880 -3.41 -23.98 -39.41
N ASN A 881 -2.60 -23.24 -40.16
CA ASN A 881 -2.70 -23.18 -41.61
C ASN A 881 -1.73 -24.22 -42.18
N ASN A 882 -2.26 -25.36 -42.59
CA ASN A 882 -1.42 -26.46 -43.07
C ASN A 882 -0.95 -26.24 -44.51
N SER A 883 -1.70 -25.46 -45.31
CA SER A 883 -1.36 -25.09 -46.68
C SER A 883 -0.08 -24.24 -46.74
N ASP A 884 0.05 -23.29 -45.82
CA ASP A 884 1.18 -22.37 -45.74
C ASP A 884 2.18 -22.76 -44.63
N HIS A 885 1.97 -23.88 -43.96
CA HIS A 885 2.83 -24.47 -42.94
C HIS A 885 3.14 -23.55 -41.75
N TYR A 886 2.11 -22.99 -41.10
CA TYR A 886 2.30 -22.23 -39.86
C TYR A 886 1.17 -22.40 -38.84
N LEU A 887 1.52 -22.29 -37.57
CA LEU A 887 0.54 -21.97 -36.52
C LEU A 887 0.22 -20.49 -36.55
N PHE A 888 -1.00 -20.13 -36.18
CA PHE A 888 -1.40 -18.73 -36.08
C PHE A 888 -2.21 -18.43 -34.83
N LEU A 889 -2.20 -17.14 -34.46
CA LEU A 889 -3.08 -16.54 -33.47
C LEU A 889 -3.45 -15.12 -33.94
N ASP A 890 -4.74 -14.82 -33.94
CA ASP A 890 -5.31 -13.54 -34.31
C ASP A 890 -6.21 -13.02 -33.18
N ARG A 891 -5.73 -11.96 -32.52
CA ARG A 891 -6.42 -11.22 -31.44
C ARG A 891 -7.11 -9.94 -31.90
N SER A 892 -7.20 -9.68 -33.21
CA SER A 892 -7.81 -8.45 -33.77
C SER A 892 -9.28 -8.23 -33.38
N LYS A 893 -9.98 -9.30 -32.98
CA LYS A 893 -11.38 -9.27 -32.50
C LYS A 893 -11.54 -9.67 -31.05
N ALA A 894 -10.45 -9.78 -30.28
CA ALA A 894 -10.45 -10.26 -28.90
C ALA A 894 -10.71 -9.13 -27.87
N GLY A 895 -11.64 -8.23 -28.21
CA GLY A 895 -12.03 -7.08 -27.40
C GLY A 895 -11.19 -5.83 -27.62
N LYS A 896 -10.78 -5.18 -26.53
CA LYS A 896 -10.08 -3.89 -26.53
C LYS A 896 -8.71 -4.03 -27.19
N ASN A 897 -8.44 -3.18 -28.17
CA ASN A 897 -7.17 -3.09 -28.88
C ASN A 897 -6.83 -1.66 -29.34
N ASP A 898 -7.68 -0.69 -29.00
CA ASP A 898 -7.58 0.73 -29.37
C ASP A 898 -6.50 1.49 -28.58
N PHE A 899 -5.99 0.91 -27.50
CA PHE A 899 -4.90 1.47 -26.71
C PHE A 899 -3.54 1.42 -27.42
N SER A 900 -3.38 0.65 -28.50
CA SER A 900 -2.16 0.66 -29.31
C SER A 900 -2.40 0.06 -30.68
N ASP A 901 -2.07 0.82 -31.73
CA ASP A 901 -2.15 0.36 -33.12
C ASP A 901 -1.26 -0.86 -33.40
N LYS A 902 -0.27 -1.13 -32.55
CA LYS A 902 0.66 -2.27 -32.69
C LYS A 902 0.15 -3.55 -32.02
N PHE A 903 -0.83 -3.43 -31.11
CA PHE A 903 -1.31 -4.56 -30.32
C PHE A 903 -1.86 -5.68 -31.21
N ALA A 904 -2.78 -5.35 -32.12
CA ALA A 904 -3.45 -6.33 -32.98
C ALA A 904 -3.27 -6.06 -34.48
N SER A 905 -2.20 -5.36 -34.88
CA SER A 905 -1.91 -5.00 -36.28
C SER A 905 -1.66 -6.19 -37.22
N THR A 906 -1.19 -7.30 -36.68
CA THR A 906 -0.76 -8.48 -37.44
C THR A 906 -1.21 -9.77 -36.76
N ILE A 907 -1.50 -10.77 -37.59
CA ILE A 907 -1.69 -12.16 -37.16
C ILE A 907 -0.31 -12.72 -36.79
N THR A 908 -0.19 -13.23 -35.58
CA THR A 908 1.02 -13.90 -35.12
C THR A 908 1.16 -15.24 -35.81
N LYS A 909 2.37 -15.56 -36.28
CA LYS A 909 2.67 -16.80 -36.99
C LYS A 909 3.89 -17.50 -36.40
N ALA A 910 3.82 -18.83 -36.30
CA ALA A 910 4.96 -19.68 -36.01
C ALA A 910 5.13 -20.71 -37.14
N ALA A 911 6.22 -20.59 -37.91
CA ALA A 911 6.50 -21.48 -39.03
C ALA A 911 6.70 -22.94 -38.58
N LEU A 912 6.18 -23.87 -39.37
CA LEU A 912 6.27 -25.31 -39.17
C LEU A 912 7.11 -25.95 -40.27
N GLU A 913 7.70 -27.10 -39.94
CA GLU A 913 8.45 -27.90 -40.89
C GLU A 913 7.49 -28.70 -41.79
N GLY A 914 7.03 -28.06 -42.86
CA GLY A 914 6.17 -28.66 -43.87
C GLY A 914 4.77 -29.02 -43.37
N SER A 915 4.09 -29.87 -44.13
CA SER A 915 2.70 -30.26 -43.86
C SER A 915 2.60 -31.24 -42.70
N GLN A 916 1.70 -30.93 -41.79
CA GLN A 916 1.39 -31.73 -40.62
C GLN A 916 0.30 -32.75 -40.98
N LYS A 917 0.49 -34.01 -40.57
CA LYS A 917 -0.54 -35.07 -40.66
C LYS A 917 -1.39 -35.16 -39.41
N GLU A 918 -0.80 -34.80 -38.28
CA GLU A 918 -1.41 -34.74 -36.96
C GLU A 918 -0.84 -33.55 -36.18
N GLY A 919 -1.53 -33.09 -35.15
CA GLY A 919 -1.07 -32.00 -34.30
C GLY A 919 -1.67 -32.06 -32.92
N ALA A 920 -0.84 -32.02 -31.88
CA ALA A 920 -1.27 -31.98 -30.49
C ALA A 920 -1.28 -30.54 -29.97
N PHE A 921 -2.39 -30.13 -29.37
CA PHE A 921 -2.60 -28.81 -28.82
C PHE A 921 -2.79 -28.92 -27.31
N LYS A 922 -2.00 -28.17 -26.55
CA LYS A 922 -2.25 -27.85 -25.15
C LYS A 922 -2.37 -26.34 -25.03
N ILE A 923 -3.46 -25.85 -24.47
CA ILE A 923 -3.78 -24.42 -24.38
C ILE A 923 -4.04 -24.10 -22.93
N ILE A 924 -3.33 -23.11 -22.40
CA ILE A 924 -3.57 -22.53 -21.08
C ILE A 924 -4.34 -21.23 -21.28
N LEU A 925 -5.49 -21.11 -20.62
CA LEU A 925 -6.36 -19.95 -20.67
C LEU A 925 -6.50 -19.33 -19.28
N ASP A 926 -6.20 -18.04 -19.20
CA ASP A 926 -6.50 -17.17 -18.07
C ASP A 926 -7.43 -16.04 -18.55
N LYS A 927 -7.83 -15.12 -17.65
CA LYS A 927 -8.73 -14.01 -17.97
C LYS A 927 -8.29 -13.15 -19.16
N THR A 928 -6.98 -12.93 -19.29
CA THR A 928 -6.38 -11.99 -20.25
C THR A 928 -5.23 -12.60 -21.04
N SER A 929 -5.03 -13.91 -20.99
CA SER A 929 -3.92 -14.56 -21.69
C SER A 929 -4.28 -15.93 -22.24
N ILE A 930 -3.57 -16.26 -23.31
CA ILE A 930 -3.52 -17.58 -23.92
C ILE A 930 -2.08 -17.99 -24.13
N GLU A 931 -1.74 -19.22 -23.72
CA GLU A 931 -0.47 -19.86 -24.05
C GLU A 931 -0.76 -21.15 -24.81
N LEU A 932 -0.36 -21.18 -26.09
CA LEU A 932 -0.53 -22.31 -26.98
C LEU A 932 0.77 -23.12 -27.06
N PHE A 933 0.70 -24.39 -26.65
CA PHE A 933 1.78 -25.36 -26.74
C PHE A 933 1.45 -26.40 -27.80
N TYR A 934 2.17 -26.37 -28.91
CA TYR A 934 1.99 -27.30 -30.03
C TYR A 934 3.02 -28.42 -29.99
N ASN A 935 2.57 -29.65 -30.25
CA ASN A 935 3.39 -30.87 -30.28
C ASN A 935 4.33 -30.97 -29.08
N ASN A 936 3.76 -30.98 -27.86
CA ASN A 936 4.53 -31.05 -26.61
C ASN A 936 5.55 -29.90 -26.45
N GLY A 937 5.17 -28.69 -26.85
CA GLY A 937 5.97 -27.50 -26.59
C GLY A 937 7.10 -27.24 -27.58
N GLU A 938 7.10 -27.90 -28.74
CA GLU A 938 8.04 -27.63 -29.84
C GLU A 938 7.85 -26.24 -30.46
N LYS A 939 6.62 -25.76 -30.45
CA LYS A 939 6.28 -24.38 -30.79
C LYS A 939 5.36 -23.85 -29.71
N VAL A 940 5.67 -22.65 -29.22
CA VAL A 940 4.85 -21.94 -28.25
C VAL A 940 4.44 -20.58 -28.81
N ILE A 941 3.19 -20.20 -28.58
CA ILE A 941 2.68 -18.84 -28.85
C ILE A 941 2.01 -18.35 -27.57
N THR A 942 2.53 -17.26 -27.01
CA THR A 942 1.94 -16.55 -25.88
C THR A 942 1.43 -15.17 -26.27
N GLU A 943 0.16 -14.91 -25.97
CA GLU A 943 -0.44 -13.59 -26.18
C GLU A 943 -1.41 -13.19 -25.09
N ILE A 944 -1.46 -11.88 -24.83
CA ILE A 944 -2.49 -11.26 -24.00
C ILE A 944 -3.66 -10.73 -24.84
N PHE A 945 -4.83 -10.59 -24.24
CA PHE A 945 -6.05 -10.01 -24.81
C PHE A 945 -6.90 -9.35 -23.73
N PHE A 946 -7.83 -8.46 -24.11
CA PHE A 946 -8.64 -7.69 -23.17
C PHE A 946 -10.10 -7.62 -23.60
N THR A 947 -10.85 -8.69 -23.35
CA THR A 947 -12.27 -8.79 -23.71
C THR A 947 -13.17 -7.86 -22.88
N ASN A 948 -14.30 -7.45 -23.43
CA ASN A 948 -15.36 -6.80 -22.67
C ASN A 948 -16.22 -7.81 -21.90
N GLN A 949 -16.27 -9.07 -22.35
CA GLN A 949 -16.89 -10.18 -21.63
C GLN A 949 -16.02 -11.44 -21.70
N PRO A 950 -15.97 -12.28 -20.66
CA PRO A 950 -15.24 -13.54 -20.74
C PRO A 950 -15.66 -14.40 -21.94
N PHE A 951 -14.71 -15.10 -22.56
CA PHE A 951 -15.04 -16.12 -23.56
C PHE A 951 -15.85 -17.24 -22.93
N THR A 952 -16.95 -17.63 -23.58
CA THR A 952 -17.89 -18.64 -23.06
C THR A 952 -17.98 -19.88 -23.94
N ALA A 953 -17.54 -19.81 -25.19
CA ALA A 953 -17.59 -20.91 -26.14
C ALA A 953 -16.24 -21.16 -26.80
N LEU A 954 -15.98 -22.43 -27.12
CA LEU A 954 -14.83 -22.89 -27.89
C LEU A 954 -15.30 -23.75 -29.06
N SER A 955 -14.79 -23.50 -30.26
CA SER A 955 -15.16 -24.23 -31.46
C SER A 955 -13.96 -24.44 -32.39
N VAL A 956 -14.09 -25.36 -33.33
CA VAL A 956 -13.08 -25.65 -34.36
C VAL A 956 -13.74 -25.75 -35.73
N SER A 957 -13.09 -25.27 -36.78
CA SER A 957 -13.59 -25.35 -38.15
C SER A 957 -12.49 -25.62 -39.18
N SER A 958 -12.88 -26.30 -40.25
CA SER A 958 -12.09 -26.52 -41.47
C SER A 958 -13.07 -26.80 -42.64
N LYS A 959 -12.67 -26.43 -43.86
CA LYS A 959 -13.38 -26.74 -45.11
C LYS A 959 -13.26 -28.21 -45.49
N GLU A 960 -12.08 -28.79 -45.29
CA GLU A 960 -11.78 -30.20 -45.58
C GLU A 960 -12.32 -31.17 -44.52
N GLY A 961 -12.65 -30.65 -43.33
CA GLY A 961 -13.22 -31.42 -42.23
C GLY A 961 -12.26 -31.55 -41.06
N VAL A 962 -12.83 -31.62 -39.86
CA VAL A 962 -12.10 -31.69 -38.60
C VAL A 962 -12.24 -33.09 -38.02
N GLU A 963 -11.11 -33.70 -37.67
CA GLU A 963 -11.05 -34.88 -36.81
C GLU A 963 -10.24 -34.55 -35.55
N LEU A 964 -10.94 -34.41 -34.43
CA LEU A 964 -10.38 -34.06 -33.13
C LEU A 964 -10.53 -35.24 -32.18
N SER A 965 -9.43 -35.64 -31.57
CA SER A 965 -9.33 -36.74 -30.60
C SER A 965 -8.67 -36.26 -29.30
N ASN A 966 -8.72 -37.11 -28.26
CA ASN A 966 -8.08 -36.86 -26.97
C ASN A 966 -8.49 -35.53 -26.30
N LEU A 967 -9.75 -35.11 -26.48
CA LEU A 967 -10.26 -33.86 -25.92
C LEU A 967 -10.37 -33.96 -24.39
N VAL A 968 -9.54 -33.20 -23.69
CA VAL A 968 -9.58 -33.07 -22.23
C VAL A 968 -9.52 -31.59 -21.87
N ILE A 969 -10.52 -31.13 -21.14
CA ILE A 969 -10.63 -29.74 -20.68
C ILE A 969 -10.68 -29.74 -19.16
N ASN A 970 -9.70 -29.14 -18.54
CA ASN A 970 -9.57 -29.04 -17.09
C ASN A 970 -9.82 -27.60 -16.66
N GLN A 971 -10.84 -27.38 -15.83
CA GLN A 971 -11.03 -26.13 -15.12
C GLN A 971 -10.13 -26.12 -13.88
N LEU A 972 -9.50 -24.99 -13.60
CA LEU A 972 -8.67 -24.79 -12.43
C LEU A 972 -9.48 -24.13 -11.30
N ASN A 973 -9.03 -24.28 -10.06
CA ASN A 973 -9.46 -23.49 -8.91
C ASN A 973 -8.28 -23.34 -7.94
N ILE A 974 -7.74 -22.12 -7.82
CA ILE A 974 -6.50 -21.83 -7.10
C ILE A 974 -6.75 -21.03 -5.79
N ASN A 975 -8.01 -20.59 -5.60
CA ASN A 975 -8.47 -19.83 -4.44
C ASN A 975 -8.43 -20.65 -3.15
#